data_AF-A0A5F1ZTV5-F1
#
_entry.id   AF-A0A5F1ZTV5-F1
#
_cell.length_a   1.000
_cell.length_b   1.000
_cell.length_c   1.000
_cell.angle_alpha   90.00
_cell.angle_beta   90.00
_cell.angle_gamma   90.00
#
_symmetry.space_group_name_H-M   'P 1'
#
loop_
_entity.id
_entity.type
_entity.pdbx_description
1 polymer ?
#
loop_
_entity_poly.entity_id
_entity_poly.type
_entity_poly.pdbx_seq_one_letter_code
_entity_poly.pdbx_strand_id
1 'polypeptide(L)'
;MKEKKKTDSSVTKKKKTVTSKTEPKSKRESSSKKKKDHKSSRSKKFEILPTEEKVVSTSTSSKGKKKQRQIETHKVEPVETYEEPKKKEHASPKSAKESFSQKLQKPFHKNRESHVPGHHTRHGDRRFGGQDWEREHEPGRKLLKFFRSKAGKVLSLQEVYSKFIAHAGQKKGYRRERWEAQEQKRSAEEILTFFEKEGLIEIQRKNIIVRESQTLQGTISLSKKGDGFAKLTTGTEVFIPSQYTSSAIQGDLVEILPTGIGRKGKLEGEVVSIIRRGRELYRMKVTEKSSKFIIGSFLDMDGDHKEGFLPRRSLLQDLQDEISTGDLIVVTLKEDSDQERNLYEVHFVRFESDTKEDTDLMRMLMKYNYNILYPEEVKLEQLPDEVEESSVDDWNSRVDLRELKCITIDGEYSKDFDDAISFIDEGKNIRFYVHIADVSHYVRPGSDLDAEAYGRATSVYLGSRVVPMLPPELSENLCSLVAQKNRLAFTVEMEADWSGNIFHAKFYKSVIRVEERYTYNKAEKEIQEEDPKNWIFQMMKFANILRKRRLDSGRVDLNLKETKVVTDSEHNVVEIKPVDRLQAHILIEEFMLSANIKVAEFIRKKDRPTLYRVHEPMDIEKLEMLNSFLRLNGINKQLHDTSYESIRSVLHVLEGSSAERLFNISLLRSFMQAYYSGEQLGHWGLGFKDYCHFTSPIRRYPDLVCHRVLESILLSDENPYDAEEIKVMGLHTSHEERKATDAERDYYKLKACRFLEKTGLKEFTATLVGFRSAFAFVELNNPPVEAVISAIEFTDEGELQAETDFSFYSKKYTKQYSLGETFEVELDRIDFEEIKIYVKMKKFQKKG
;
A
#
# COMPACT_ATOMS: atom_id res chain seq x y z
N MET A 1 27.47 60.89 -31.34
CA MET A 1 27.91 61.21 -32.73
C MET A 1 27.53 60.03 -33.62
N LYS A 2 26.99 60.21 -34.83
CA LYS A 2 27.72 60.39 -36.12
C LYS A 2 28.84 59.35 -36.30
N GLU A 3 28.97 58.61 -37.42
CA GLU A 3 28.34 58.81 -38.75
C GLU A 3 28.16 57.50 -39.56
N LYS A 4 27.54 57.58 -40.76
CA LYS A 4 27.29 56.45 -41.68
C LYS A 4 28.25 56.44 -42.88
N LYS A 5 28.58 55.25 -43.39
CA LYS A 5 28.87 54.92 -44.82
C LYS A 5 28.70 53.39 -45.00
N LYS A 6 28.08 52.78 -46.02
CA LYS A 6 27.87 53.05 -47.47
C LYS A 6 29.14 52.90 -48.34
N THR A 7 29.14 52.23 -49.51
CA THR A 7 28.17 51.33 -50.20
C THR A 7 28.91 50.57 -51.35
N ASP A 8 28.17 49.77 -52.15
CA ASP A 8 28.36 49.49 -53.60
C ASP A 8 29.31 48.34 -54.05
N SER A 9 29.21 47.81 -55.29
CA SER A 9 28.09 47.06 -55.93
C SER A 9 28.39 46.60 -57.38
N SER A 10 28.10 45.34 -57.74
CA SER A 10 27.90 44.81 -59.13
C SER A 10 27.53 43.32 -59.07
N VAL A 11 26.54 42.67 -59.73
CA VAL A 11 25.77 42.86 -60.99
C VAL A 11 26.60 42.52 -62.24
N THR A 12 26.48 41.33 -62.86
CA THR A 12 25.51 40.92 -63.92
C THR A 12 25.32 39.37 -64.01
N LYS A 13 24.12 38.77 -64.22
CA LYS A 13 23.35 38.53 -65.49
C LYS A 13 24.10 37.69 -66.57
N LYS A 14 23.52 36.72 -67.32
CA LYS A 14 22.22 35.98 -67.32
C LYS A 14 22.22 34.90 -68.46
N LYS A 15 21.14 34.07 -68.57
CA LYS A 15 20.70 33.17 -69.71
C LYS A 15 21.20 31.70 -69.69
N LYS A 16 20.44 30.67 -70.15
CA LYS A 16 18.96 30.48 -70.32
C LYS A 16 18.61 28.99 -70.64
N THR A 17 17.46 28.51 -70.15
CA THR A 17 16.40 27.63 -70.75
C THR A 17 16.68 26.85 -72.07
N VAL A 18 16.09 25.66 -72.32
CA VAL A 18 14.66 25.45 -72.73
C VAL A 18 14.14 23.98 -72.52
N THR A 19 12.81 23.91 -72.34
CA THR A 19 11.78 22.84 -72.13
C THR A 19 11.77 21.60 -73.09
N SER A 20 10.85 20.60 -73.09
CA SER A 20 9.40 20.53 -72.69
C SER A 20 8.74 19.12 -72.70
N LYS A 21 7.71 18.92 -71.82
CA LYS A 21 6.45 18.09 -71.99
C LYS A 21 6.64 16.54 -72.21
N THR A 22 5.63 15.63 -72.10
CA THR A 22 4.14 15.69 -72.12
C THR A 22 3.48 14.49 -71.37
N GLU A 23 2.20 14.60 -70.97
CA GLU A 23 1.27 13.47 -70.60
C GLU A 23 0.59 12.84 -71.87
N PRO A 24 -0.45 11.93 -71.88
CA PRO A 24 -1.28 11.34 -70.79
C PRO A 24 -1.83 9.86 -70.91
N LYS A 25 -2.52 9.40 -69.84
CA LYS A 25 -3.71 8.49 -69.76
C LYS A 25 -3.80 7.17 -70.58
N SER A 26 -4.22 6.06 -69.95
CA SER A 26 -5.65 5.61 -69.91
C SER A 26 -5.93 4.17 -69.38
N LYS A 27 -7.20 3.93 -68.95
CA LYS A 27 -8.01 2.67 -68.86
C LYS A 27 -7.43 1.44 -68.11
N ARG A 28 -8.14 0.85 -67.12
CA ARG A 28 -9.39 0.03 -67.15
C ARG A 28 -9.25 -1.32 -67.88
N GLU A 29 -9.29 -2.44 -67.14
CA GLU A 29 -10.25 -3.54 -67.40
C GLU A 29 -10.49 -4.42 -66.16
N SER A 30 -11.26 -5.51 -66.26
CA SER A 30 -11.93 -6.15 -65.10
C SER A 30 -12.38 -7.61 -65.30
N SER A 31 -12.62 -8.31 -64.18
CA SER A 31 -13.36 -9.60 -64.07
C SER A 31 -12.60 -10.86 -64.55
N SER A 32 -13.06 -12.11 -64.32
CA SER A 32 -13.67 -12.76 -63.13
C SER A 32 -13.82 -14.28 -63.37
N LYS A 33 -13.95 -15.10 -62.29
CA LYS A 33 -14.47 -16.50 -62.28
C LYS A 33 -13.63 -17.56 -63.02
N LYS A 34 -13.79 -18.89 -62.84
CA LYS A 34 -14.21 -19.77 -61.71
C LYS A 34 -13.88 -21.24 -62.06
N LYS A 35 -13.48 -22.06 -61.07
CA LYS A 35 -13.49 -23.56 -61.08
C LYS A 35 -12.56 -24.20 -62.14
N LYS A 36 -12.19 -25.48 -62.09
CA LYS A 36 -12.52 -26.70 -61.27
C LYS A 36 -11.19 -27.48 -61.10
N ASP A 37 -10.94 -28.50 -60.26
CA ASP A 37 -11.64 -29.36 -59.28
C ASP A 37 -10.50 -29.88 -58.32
N HIS A 38 -10.47 -30.94 -57.49
CA HIS A 38 -11.38 -32.02 -57.04
C HIS A 38 -10.91 -32.64 -55.68
N LYS A 39 -11.72 -33.54 -55.10
CA LYS A 39 -11.40 -34.69 -54.20
C LYS A 39 -10.18 -34.64 -53.22
N SER A 40 -10.45 -34.56 -51.90
CA SER A 40 -10.58 -35.73 -50.98
C SER A 40 -10.00 -35.56 -49.54
N SER A 41 -10.62 -36.28 -48.59
CA SER A 41 -10.08 -36.79 -47.30
C SER A 41 -9.91 -35.84 -46.09
N ARG A 42 -10.41 -36.28 -44.92
CA ARG A 42 -10.49 -35.56 -43.62
C ARG A 42 -9.39 -35.97 -42.61
N SER A 43 -9.08 -35.06 -41.66
CA SER A 43 -8.70 -35.32 -40.23
C SER A 43 -7.36 -36.02 -39.96
N LYS A 44 -6.71 -35.89 -38.78
CA LYS A 44 -7.12 -35.46 -37.41
C LYS A 44 -6.08 -34.53 -36.72
N LYS A 45 -6.41 -34.03 -35.52
CA LYS A 45 -5.46 -33.56 -34.48
C LYS A 45 -4.47 -34.67 -34.07
N PHE A 46 -3.37 -34.26 -33.41
CA PHE A 46 -2.70 -35.06 -32.38
C PHE A 46 -2.33 -34.18 -31.16
N GLU A 47 -2.04 -34.84 -30.03
CA GLU A 47 -1.84 -34.23 -28.70
C GLU A 47 -0.38 -34.42 -28.21
N ILE A 48 -0.08 -33.93 -27.00
CA ILE A 48 1.27 -33.86 -26.40
C ILE A 48 1.38 -34.88 -25.24
N LEU A 49 2.61 -35.15 -24.78
CA LEU A 49 3.01 -35.90 -23.56
C LEU A 49 3.02 -37.45 -23.68
N PRO A 50 3.72 -38.18 -22.78
CA PRO A 50 4.88 -37.83 -21.93
C PRO A 50 6.06 -38.83 -22.09
N THR A 51 7.16 -38.66 -21.34
CA THR A 51 7.86 -39.78 -20.64
C THR A 51 8.88 -39.27 -19.61
N GLU A 52 9.18 -40.11 -18.62
CA GLU A 52 10.05 -39.81 -17.46
C GLU A 52 11.31 -40.70 -17.42
N GLU A 53 12.24 -40.34 -16.52
CA GLU A 53 13.31 -41.17 -15.91
C GLU A 53 14.25 -42.04 -16.78
N LYS A 54 15.57 -41.88 -16.57
CA LYS A 54 16.31 -42.84 -15.70
C LYS A 54 17.71 -42.41 -15.24
N VAL A 55 18.07 -42.98 -14.09
CA VAL A 55 19.37 -42.89 -13.39
C VAL A 55 20.39 -43.86 -14.00
N VAL A 56 21.69 -43.48 -14.04
CA VAL A 56 22.83 -44.36 -13.66
C VAL A 56 24.13 -43.54 -13.55
N SER A 57 25.01 -43.97 -12.64
CA SER A 57 26.30 -43.37 -12.29
C SER A 57 27.47 -43.78 -13.20
N THR A 58 28.55 -43.00 -13.23
CA THR A 58 29.93 -43.56 -13.13
C THR A 58 30.96 -42.56 -12.61
N SER A 59 32.05 -43.06 -12.05
CA SER A 59 33.13 -42.29 -11.45
C SER A 59 34.36 -42.20 -12.37
N THR A 60 35.17 -41.14 -12.22
CA THR A 60 36.64 -41.22 -12.38
C THR A 60 37.32 -40.00 -11.75
N SER A 61 38.63 -40.06 -11.57
CA SER A 61 39.41 -39.06 -10.80
C SER A 61 40.59 -38.51 -11.59
N SER A 62 41.03 -37.27 -11.29
CA SER A 62 42.46 -36.91 -11.37
C SER A 62 42.83 -35.55 -10.73
N LYS A 63 43.59 -35.63 -9.64
CA LYS A 63 44.79 -34.83 -9.30
C LYS A 63 44.91 -33.38 -9.83
N GLY A 64 44.51 -32.43 -8.98
CA GLY A 64 44.66 -30.98 -9.13
C GLY A 64 46.07 -30.39 -9.01
N LYS A 65 46.13 -29.12 -8.56
CA LYS A 65 47.37 -28.35 -8.26
C LYS A 65 47.09 -27.26 -7.22
N LYS A 66 47.92 -27.16 -6.17
CA LYS A 66 47.97 -25.99 -5.27
C LYS A 66 48.74 -24.84 -5.93
N LYS A 67 48.35 -23.59 -5.66
CA LYS A 67 49.26 -22.43 -5.64
C LYS A 67 48.76 -21.40 -4.61
N GLN A 68 49.70 -20.79 -3.89
CA GLN A 68 49.44 -19.76 -2.89
C GLN A 68 49.63 -18.36 -3.50
N ARG A 69 48.92 -17.38 -2.95
CA ARG A 69 49.35 -15.98 -2.71
C ARG A 69 48.55 -15.54 -1.47
N GLN A 70 49.21 -15.31 -0.33
CA GLN A 70 49.89 -14.06 0.05
C GLN A 70 48.90 -12.90 0.22
N ILE A 71 48.64 -12.58 1.49
CA ILE A 71 48.11 -11.29 1.96
C ILE A 71 49.30 -10.62 2.68
N GLU A 72 49.53 -9.34 2.42
CA GLU A 72 50.66 -8.59 2.98
C GLU A 72 50.33 -8.01 4.36
N THR A 73 51.35 -7.71 5.16
CA THR A 73 51.21 -7.26 6.55
C THR A 73 52.07 -6.04 6.87
N HIS A 74 51.42 -4.94 7.26
CA HIS A 74 52.02 -3.85 8.03
C HIS A 74 51.10 -3.57 9.23
N LYS A 75 51.52 -3.88 10.46
CA LYS A 75 52.50 -3.16 11.31
C LYS A 75 51.99 -1.81 11.82
N VAL A 76 51.55 -1.82 13.08
CA VAL A 76 51.71 -0.73 14.07
C VAL A 76 52.18 -1.40 15.38
N GLU A 77 53.00 -0.74 16.19
CA GLU A 77 53.62 -1.28 17.41
C GLU A 77 53.08 -0.60 18.70
N PRO A 78 53.30 -1.18 19.91
CA PRO A 78 52.43 -0.96 21.08
C PRO A 78 53.01 -0.07 22.21
N VAL A 79 52.11 0.63 22.91
CA VAL A 79 52.31 1.46 24.13
C VAL A 79 50.94 1.49 24.86
N GLU A 80 50.74 1.27 26.17
CA GLU A 80 51.60 0.85 27.30
C GLU A 80 50.76 -0.01 28.29
N THR A 81 51.19 -0.20 29.56
CA THR A 81 50.43 -0.87 30.64
C THR A 81 50.48 -0.08 31.95
N TYR A 82 49.39 -0.01 32.72
CA TYR A 82 49.41 0.45 34.13
C TYR A 82 48.55 -0.44 35.05
N GLU A 83 48.88 -0.42 36.36
CA GLU A 83 48.50 -1.44 37.35
C GLU A 83 47.30 -1.05 38.23
N GLU A 84 46.56 -2.04 38.75
CA GLU A 84 45.62 -1.87 39.88
C GLU A 84 46.24 -2.24 41.24
N PRO A 85 46.07 -1.43 42.30
CA PRO A 85 46.55 -1.73 43.65
C PRO A 85 45.58 -2.62 44.46
N LYS A 86 46.13 -3.38 45.41
CA LYS A 86 45.42 -4.43 46.17
C LYS A 86 44.69 -3.95 47.43
N LYS A 87 43.56 -4.62 47.72
CA LYS A 87 43.00 -5.03 49.03
C LYS A 87 43.03 -4.06 50.23
N LYS A 88 41.92 -4.05 50.98
CA LYS A 88 41.97 -4.20 52.46
C LYS A 88 40.75 -4.93 53.01
N GLU A 89 40.90 -5.47 54.22
CA GLU A 89 39.95 -6.36 54.91
C GLU A 89 39.37 -5.66 56.15
N HIS A 90 38.16 -6.03 56.59
CA HIS A 90 37.90 -6.59 57.93
C HIS A 90 36.39 -6.85 58.15
N ALA A 91 36.03 -7.44 59.31
CA ALA A 91 34.73 -8.06 59.55
C ALA A 91 34.04 -7.59 60.84
N SER A 92 32.71 -7.77 60.87
CA SER A 92 31.81 -8.12 62.01
C SER A 92 32.02 -7.46 63.39
N PRO A 93 30.93 -6.98 64.03
CA PRO A 93 30.33 -7.84 65.07
C PRO A 93 28.80 -7.74 65.30
N LYS A 94 28.21 -8.85 65.79
CA LYS A 94 27.30 -9.05 66.97
C LYS A 94 26.25 -7.96 67.36
N SER A 95 25.06 -8.28 67.93
CA SER A 95 24.36 -9.56 68.20
C SER A 95 22.96 -9.35 68.86
N ALA A 96 22.00 -10.24 68.55
CA ALA A 96 20.97 -10.87 69.41
C ALA A 96 20.14 -10.08 70.47
N LYS A 97 18.81 -10.25 70.40
CA LYS A 97 17.84 -10.67 71.48
C LYS A 97 16.38 -10.49 70.98
N GLU A 98 15.30 -11.12 71.47
CA GLU A 98 14.94 -12.42 72.10
C GLU A 98 13.56 -12.25 72.79
N SER A 99 12.49 -12.93 72.34
CA SER A 99 11.32 -13.41 73.13
C SER A 99 10.25 -13.98 72.17
N PHE A 100 9.83 -15.26 72.21
CA PHE A 100 8.94 -15.94 73.18
C PHE A 100 7.50 -15.34 73.25
N SER A 101 6.39 -16.11 73.23
CA SER A 101 6.23 -17.58 73.10
C SER A 101 4.80 -18.07 72.75
N GLN A 102 4.74 -19.22 72.05
CA GLN A 102 3.73 -20.31 72.00
C GLN A 102 2.42 -20.26 72.83
N LYS A 103 1.36 -20.92 72.31
CA LYS A 103 0.64 -22.03 72.99
C LYS A 103 -0.22 -22.94 72.04
N LEU A 104 0.11 -24.25 72.04
CA LEU A 104 -0.73 -25.47 72.21
C LEU A 104 -1.96 -25.74 71.26
N GLN A 105 -1.93 -26.77 70.38
CA GLN A 105 -2.31 -28.22 70.53
C GLN A 105 -3.79 -28.55 70.13
N LYS A 106 -4.09 -29.32 69.06
CA LYS A 106 -4.12 -30.83 68.85
C LYS A 106 -5.45 -31.50 69.29
N PRO A 107 -5.82 -32.75 68.86
CA PRO A 107 -5.43 -33.60 67.70
C PRO A 107 -6.60 -34.42 67.01
N PHE A 108 -6.27 -35.36 66.11
CA PHE A 108 -7.09 -36.46 65.49
C PHE A 108 -8.11 -36.10 64.36
N HIS A 109 -8.55 -37.00 63.46
CA HIS A 109 -8.48 -38.50 63.39
C HIS A 109 -8.00 -39.06 62.02
N LYS A 110 -7.97 -40.40 61.86
CA LYS A 110 -7.39 -41.18 60.74
C LYS A 110 -8.37 -41.62 59.63
N ASN A 111 -7.80 -41.90 58.45
CA ASN A 111 -8.14 -42.88 57.40
C ASN A 111 -9.61 -43.16 57.04
N ARG A 112 -9.92 -43.07 55.73
CA ARG A 112 -10.65 -44.12 55.00
C ARG A 112 -10.29 -44.13 53.51
N GLU A 113 -10.12 -45.32 52.96
CA GLU A 113 -10.08 -45.56 51.51
C GLU A 113 -11.52 -45.67 50.98
N SER A 114 -11.80 -45.15 49.78
CA SER A 114 -12.89 -45.69 48.94
C SER A 114 -12.88 -45.11 47.53
N HIS A 115 -12.85 -46.01 46.55
CA HIS A 115 -13.51 -45.93 45.23
C HIS A 115 -13.36 -44.67 44.37
N VAL A 116 -12.68 -44.84 43.24
CA VAL A 116 -12.94 -44.07 42.01
C VAL A 116 -14.29 -44.53 41.41
N PRO A 117 -15.29 -43.64 41.23
CA PRO A 117 -16.45 -43.91 40.40
C PRO A 117 -16.13 -43.49 38.96
N GLY A 118 -16.14 -44.43 38.02
CA GLY A 118 -15.95 -44.12 36.60
C GLY A 118 -17.06 -43.22 36.07
N HIS A 119 -16.74 -41.94 35.85
CA HIS A 119 -17.74 -40.96 35.44
C HIS A 119 -18.05 -41.09 33.94
N HIS A 120 -19.01 -41.96 33.60
CA HIS A 120 -19.57 -42.01 32.25
C HIS A 120 -20.03 -40.61 31.81
N THR A 121 -19.47 -40.13 30.70
CA THR A 121 -19.90 -38.92 30.01
C THR A 121 -21.27 -39.14 29.41
N ARG A 122 -22.33 -38.88 30.20
CA ARG A 122 -23.69 -38.73 29.65
C ARG A 122 -23.66 -37.58 28.65
N HIS A 123 -23.92 -37.88 27.37
CA HIS A 123 -24.26 -36.86 26.38
C HIS A 123 -25.55 -36.17 26.82
N GLY A 124 -25.40 -35.00 27.46
CA GLY A 124 -26.52 -34.13 27.76
C GLY A 124 -26.78 -33.24 26.56
N ASP A 125 -27.93 -33.42 25.90
CA ASP A 125 -28.43 -32.52 24.87
C ASP A 125 -28.70 -31.13 25.45
N ARG A 126 -27.65 -30.30 25.53
CA ARG A 126 -27.80 -28.85 25.52
C ARG A 126 -28.30 -28.49 24.13
N ARG A 127 -29.63 -28.34 24.00
CA ARG A 127 -30.26 -27.82 22.78
C ARG A 127 -29.65 -26.45 22.47
N PHE A 128 -28.87 -26.38 21.40
CA PHE A 128 -28.27 -25.13 20.93
C PHE A 128 -29.38 -24.16 20.48
N GLY A 129 -29.09 -22.86 20.53
CA GLY A 129 -30.07 -21.81 20.26
C GLY A 129 -30.54 -21.77 18.81
N GLY A 130 -31.74 -21.25 18.58
CA GLY A 130 -32.37 -21.22 17.24
C GLY A 130 -31.59 -20.46 16.15
N GLN A 131 -30.59 -19.65 16.52
CA GLN A 131 -29.75 -18.90 15.56
C GLN A 131 -28.88 -19.82 14.69
N ASP A 132 -28.38 -20.95 15.20
CA ASP A 132 -27.59 -21.87 14.38
C ASP A 132 -28.47 -22.77 13.49
N TRP A 133 -29.71 -23.03 13.91
CA TRP A 133 -30.72 -23.68 13.05
C TRP A 133 -31.05 -22.82 11.81
N GLU A 134 -31.21 -21.50 11.99
CA GLU A 134 -31.43 -20.56 10.88
C GLU A 134 -30.21 -20.54 9.93
N ARG A 135 -28.98 -20.51 10.47
CA ARG A 135 -27.73 -20.60 9.69
C ARG A 135 -27.59 -21.89 8.89
N GLU A 136 -27.95 -23.04 9.46
CA GLU A 136 -27.96 -24.32 8.73
C GLU A 136 -29.00 -24.34 7.59
N HIS A 137 -30.05 -23.52 7.70
CA HIS A 137 -31.13 -23.45 6.72
C HIS A 137 -30.88 -22.45 5.59
N GLU A 138 -29.80 -21.68 5.66
CA GLU A 138 -29.41 -20.68 4.68
C GLU A 138 -29.20 -21.27 3.26
N PRO A 139 -29.65 -20.59 2.19
CA PRO A 139 -29.64 -21.20 0.85
C PRO A 139 -28.23 -21.32 0.25
N GLY A 140 -27.34 -20.36 0.49
CA GLY A 140 -25.95 -20.40 0.04
C GLY A 140 -25.17 -21.57 0.66
N ARG A 141 -25.28 -21.75 1.99
CA ARG A 141 -24.69 -22.86 2.75
C ARG A 141 -25.14 -24.24 2.23
N LYS A 142 -26.40 -24.36 1.78
CA LYS A 142 -26.93 -25.58 1.14
C LYS A 142 -26.36 -25.82 -0.25
N LEU A 143 -26.24 -24.79 -1.09
CA LEU A 143 -25.62 -24.90 -2.42
C LEU A 143 -24.14 -25.29 -2.32
N LEU A 144 -23.37 -24.67 -1.41
CA LEU A 144 -21.97 -25.01 -1.17
C LEU A 144 -21.80 -26.46 -0.70
N LYS A 145 -22.60 -26.92 0.27
CA LYS A 145 -22.61 -28.34 0.70
C LYS A 145 -22.97 -29.28 -0.48
N PHE A 146 -23.91 -28.89 -1.35
CA PHE A 146 -24.31 -29.70 -2.50
C PHE A 146 -23.23 -29.76 -3.59
N PHE A 147 -22.65 -28.63 -3.97
CA PHE A 147 -21.57 -28.57 -4.96
C PHE A 147 -20.30 -29.27 -4.47
N ARG A 148 -19.93 -29.15 -3.19
CA ARG A 148 -18.85 -29.95 -2.58
C ARG A 148 -19.09 -31.47 -2.71
N SER A 149 -20.34 -31.94 -2.62
CA SER A 149 -20.70 -33.36 -2.88
C SER A 149 -20.70 -33.77 -4.36
N LYS A 150 -20.54 -32.80 -5.28
CA LYS A 150 -20.62 -32.93 -6.73
C LYS A 150 -19.40 -32.35 -7.46
N ALA A 151 -18.29 -32.06 -6.77
CA ALA A 151 -17.05 -31.58 -7.36
C ALA A 151 -16.62 -32.43 -8.56
N GLY A 152 -16.16 -31.77 -9.62
CA GLY A 152 -15.79 -32.38 -10.91
C GLY A 152 -16.95 -32.90 -11.78
N LYS A 153 -18.21 -32.64 -11.41
CA LYS A 153 -19.38 -33.20 -12.11
C LYS A 153 -20.22 -32.12 -12.78
N VAL A 154 -20.78 -32.49 -13.93
CA VAL A 154 -21.80 -31.69 -14.62
C VAL A 154 -23.17 -32.03 -14.02
N LEU A 155 -23.90 -30.99 -13.63
CA LEU A 155 -25.27 -31.04 -13.12
C LEU A 155 -26.20 -30.29 -14.09
N SER A 156 -27.48 -30.62 -14.13
CA SER A 156 -28.47 -29.76 -14.76
C SER A 156 -28.96 -28.67 -13.80
N LEU A 157 -29.32 -27.50 -14.33
CA LEU A 157 -29.98 -26.43 -13.56
C LEU A 157 -31.27 -26.92 -12.87
N GLN A 158 -31.98 -27.90 -13.45
CA GLN A 158 -33.16 -28.51 -12.82
C GLN A 158 -32.82 -29.38 -11.61
N GLU A 159 -31.68 -30.08 -11.58
CA GLU A 159 -31.22 -30.81 -10.39
C GLU A 159 -30.79 -29.88 -9.27
N VAL A 160 -30.15 -28.74 -9.59
CA VAL A 160 -29.81 -27.70 -8.61
C VAL A 160 -31.08 -27.07 -8.04
N TYR A 161 -32.01 -26.60 -8.90
CA TYR A 161 -33.26 -26.00 -8.43
C TYR A 161 -34.15 -26.97 -7.65
N SER A 162 -34.24 -28.24 -8.04
CA SER A 162 -35.07 -29.24 -7.32
C SER A 162 -34.48 -29.69 -5.98
N LYS A 163 -33.20 -29.42 -5.71
CA LYS A 163 -32.58 -29.55 -4.38
C LYS A 163 -32.72 -28.31 -3.51
N PHE A 164 -32.93 -27.16 -4.11
CA PHE A 164 -32.97 -25.84 -3.45
C PHE A 164 -34.41 -25.39 -3.14
N ILE A 165 -35.28 -25.43 -4.14
CA ILE A 165 -36.70 -25.10 -4.03
C ILE A 165 -37.37 -26.26 -3.29
N ALA A 166 -37.79 -26.02 -2.06
CA ALA A 166 -38.56 -26.98 -1.30
C ALA A 166 -39.83 -27.34 -2.09
N HIS A 167 -40.16 -28.64 -2.20
CA HIS A 167 -41.45 -29.04 -2.75
C HIS A 167 -42.55 -28.46 -1.85
N ALA A 168 -43.30 -27.48 -2.37
CA ALA A 168 -44.46 -26.92 -1.69
C ALA A 168 -45.45 -28.05 -1.39
N GLY A 169 -45.51 -28.45 -0.11
CA GLY A 169 -46.32 -29.58 0.33
C GLY A 169 -47.79 -29.32 0.01
N GLN A 170 -48.46 -30.28 -0.64
CA GLN A 170 -49.82 -30.09 -1.17
C GLN A 170 -50.86 -29.85 -0.06
N LYS A 171 -51.03 -28.60 0.40
CA LYS A 171 -52.28 -28.00 0.94
C LYS A 171 -52.12 -26.53 1.37
N LYS A 172 -52.92 -25.66 0.72
CA LYS A 172 -53.34 -24.29 1.13
C LYS A 172 -52.39 -23.09 0.89
N GLY A 173 -52.07 -22.75 -0.36
CA GLY A 173 -51.49 -21.41 -0.60
C GLY A 173 -51.22 -20.93 -2.03
N TYR A 174 -51.86 -21.48 -3.07
CA TYR A 174 -51.42 -21.41 -4.49
C TYR A 174 -50.88 -20.07 -5.07
N ARG A 175 -51.31 -18.90 -4.57
CA ARG A 175 -50.71 -17.59 -4.94
C ARG A 175 -49.45 -17.24 -4.14
N ARG A 176 -49.46 -17.51 -2.83
CA ARG A 176 -48.35 -17.23 -1.90
C ARG A 176 -47.20 -18.21 -2.12
N GLU A 177 -47.50 -19.51 -2.19
CA GLU A 177 -46.55 -20.59 -2.51
C GLU A 177 -45.78 -20.29 -3.82
N ARG A 178 -46.48 -19.77 -4.84
CA ARG A 178 -45.89 -19.42 -6.13
C ARG A 178 -44.98 -18.19 -6.08
N TRP A 179 -45.29 -17.20 -5.25
CA TRP A 179 -44.42 -16.04 -5.04
C TRP A 179 -43.18 -16.43 -4.23
N GLU A 180 -43.35 -17.16 -3.13
CA GLU A 180 -42.25 -17.64 -2.28
C GLU A 180 -41.28 -18.55 -3.07
N ALA A 181 -41.78 -19.44 -3.94
CA ALA A 181 -40.95 -20.25 -4.83
C ALA A 181 -40.26 -19.43 -5.94
N GLN A 182 -40.86 -18.33 -6.41
CA GLN A 182 -40.26 -17.46 -7.41
C GLN A 182 -39.13 -16.59 -6.82
N GLU A 183 -39.30 -16.09 -5.59
CA GLU A 183 -38.26 -15.33 -4.88
C GLU A 183 -37.10 -16.25 -4.44
N GLN A 184 -37.39 -17.49 -4.00
CA GLN A 184 -36.35 -18.51 -3.78
C GLN A 184 -35.57 -18.81 -5.06
N LYS A 185 -36.24 -18.98 -6.21
CA LYS A 185 -35.55 -19.20 -7.49
C LYS A 185 -34.65 -18.01 -7.86
N ARG A 186 -35.13 -16.78 -7.67
CA ARG A 186 -34.33 -15.56 -7.91
C ARG A 186 -33.09 -15.52 -7.02
N SER A 187 -33.24 -15.76 -5.72
CA SER A 187 -32.11 -15.82 -4.78
C SER A 187 -31.12 -16.92 -5.15
N ALA A 188 -31.58 -18.07 -5.65
CA ALA A 188 -30.70 -19.09 -6.21
C ALA A 188 -29.93 -18.59 -7.43
N GLU A 189 -30.58 -17.91 -8.38
CA GLU A 189 -29.94 -17.35 -9.57
C GLU A 189 -28.85 -16.32 -9.22
N GLU A 190 -29.13 -15.41 -8.28
CA GLU A 190 -28.16 -14.43 -7.77
C GLU A 190 -26.96 -15.11 -7.09
N ILE A 191 -27.17 -16.16 -6.28
CA ILE A 191 -26.09 -16.93 -5.63
C ILE A 191 -25.29 -17.76 -6.64
N LEU A 192 -25.92 -18.32 -7.67
CA LEU A 192 -25.25 -19.09 -8.71
C LEU A 192 -24.34 -18.19 -9.57
N THR A 193 -24.80 -17.00 -9.96
CA THR A 193 -23.97 -16.01 -10.67
C THR A 193 -22.78 -15.56 -9.81
N PHE A 194 -22.95 -15.43 -8.50
CA PHE A 194 -21.85 -15.16 -7.58
C PHE A 194 -20.83 -16.31 -7.53
N PHE A 195 -21.26 -17.58 -7.38
CA PHE A 195 -20.34 -18.72 -7.38
C PHE A 195 -19.67 -18.98 -8.75
N GLU A 196 -20.27 -18.55 -9.85
CA GLU A 196 -19.63 -18.52 -11.17
C GLU A 196 -18.55 -17.43 -11.26
N LYS A 197 -18.84 -16.20 -10.80
CA LYS A 197 -17.86 -15.09 -10.72
C LYS A 197 -16.63 -15.47 -9.89
N GLU A 198 -16.83 -16.15 -8.77
CA GLU A 198 -15.74 -16.61 -7.89
C GLU A 198 -15.13 -17.96 -8.34
N GLY A 199 -15.50 -18.50 -9.50
CA GLY A 199 -14.83 -19.65 -10.12
C GLY A 199 -15.12 -21.03 -9.50
N LEU A 200 -16.10 -21.15 -8.59
CA LEU A 200 -16.49 -22.43 -7.97
C LEU A 200 -17.32 -23.32 -8.92
N ILE A 201 -18.04 -22.70 -9.86
CA ILE A 201 -18.88 -23.34 -10.87
C ILE A 201 -18.78 -22.62 -12.23
N GLU A 202 -19.33 -23.23 -13.28
CA GLU A 202 -19.44 -22.63 -14.63
C GLU A 202 -20.80 -22.99 -15.25
N ILE A 203 -21.56 -22.02 -15.75
CA ILE A 203 -22.98 -22.15 -16.11
C ILE A 203 -23.16 -22.22 -17.64
N GLN A 204 -23.04 -23.44 -18.19
CA GLN A 204 -23.25 -23.70 -19.61
C GLN A 204 -24.74 -23.91 -19.97
N ARG A 205 -25.47 -22.80 -20.16
CA ARG A 205 -26.88 -22.69 -20.66
C ARG A 205 -27.98 -23.37 -19.82
N LYS A 206 -27.91 -24.70 -19.71
CA LYS A 206 -28.83 -25.57 -18.95
C LYS A 206 -28.10 -26.45 -17.93
N ASN A 207 -26.77 -26.46 -18.00
CA ASN A 207 -25.89 -27.26 -17.17
C ASN A 207 -25.04 -26.34 -16.29
N ILE A 208 -24.59 -26.87 -15.15
CA ILE A 208 -23.61 -26.28 -14.26
C ILE A 208 -22.48 -27.28 -14.14
N ILE A 209 -21.26 -26.89 -14.52
CA ILE A 209 -20.05 -27.67 -14.26
C ILE A 209 -19.55 -27.24 -12.88
N VAL A 210 -19.48 -28.19 -11.94
CA VAL A 210 -18.87 -27.93 -10.62
C VAL A 210 -17.38 -28.19 -10.75
N ARG A 211 -16.54 -27.22 -10.37
CA ARG A 211 -15.08 -27.38 -10.41
C ARG A 211 -14.62 -28.43 -9.38
N GLU A 212 -13.43 -29.00 -9.58
CA GLU A 212 -12.89 -30.01 -8.67
C GLU A 212 -12.38 -29.38 -7.36
N SER A 213 -11.63 -28.28 -7.48
CA SER A 213 -11.47 -27.38 -6.33
C SER A 213 -12.81 -26.72 -5.99
N GLN A 214 -13.06 -26.58 -4.69
CA GLN A 214 -14.15 -25.81 -4.11
C GLN A 214 -13.61 -24.82 -3.05
N THR A 215 -12.33 -24.47 -3.16
CA THR A 215 -11.64 -23.47 -2.35
C THR A 215 -11.39 -22.20 -3.17
N LEU A 216 -11.20 -21.09 -2.47
CA LEU A 216 -10.88 -19.76 -3.00
C LEU A 216 -9.54 -19.30 -2.42
N GLN A 217 -8.82 -18.43 -3.11
CA GLN A 217 -7.53 -17.90 -2.65
C GLN A 217 -7.61 -16.39 -2.43
N GLY A 218 -7.08 -15.92 -1.30
CA GLY A 218 -7.08 -14.50 -0.97
C GLY A 218 -6.13 -14.15 0.16
N THR A 219 -5.77 -12.87 0.25
CA THR A 219 -4.90 -12.35 1.32
C THR A 219 -5.74 -12.05 2.55
N ILE A 220 -5.41 -12.65 3.70
CA ILE A 220 -6.13 -12.45 4.96
C ILE A 220 -5.62 -11.24 5.74
N SER A 221 -6.55 -10.50 6.32
CA SER A 221 -6.30 -9.52 7.37
C SER A 221 -7.01 -9.93 8.65
N LEU A 222 -6.39 -9.70 9.81
CA LEU A 222 -6.93 -10.10 11.11
C LEU A 222 -7.29 -8.88 11.96
N SER A 223 -8.40 -8.98 12.68
CA SER A 223 -8.70 -8.07 13.78
C SER A 223 -7.92 -8.46 15.04
N LYS A 224 -7.78 -7.52 16.01
CA LYS A 224 -7.21 -7.83 17.33
C LYS A 224 -7.92 -8.96 18.08
N LYS A 225 -9.17 -9.31 17.73
CA LYS A 225 -9.94 -10.43 18.31
C LYS A 225 -9.74 -11.77 17.59
N GLY A 226 -8.87 -11.81 16.58
CA GLY A 226 -8.63 -12.98 15.74
C GLY A 226 -9.61 -13.16 14.58
N ASP A 227 -10.75 -12.44 14.54
CA ASP A 227 -11.67 -12.52 13.39
C ASP A 227 -10.96 -12.03 12.11
N GLY A 228 -11.01 -12.83 11.05
CA GLY A 228 -10.33 -12.60 9.79
C GLY A 228 -11.24 -12.10 8.67
N PHE A 229 -10.65 -11.33 7.76
CA PHE A 229 -11.26 -10.79 6.55
C PHE A 229 -10.28 -11.02 5.39
N ALA A 230 -10.60 -11.97 4.51
CA ALA A 230 -9.73 -12.34 3.39
C ALA A 230 -10.25 -11.76 2.08
N LYS A 231 -9.37 -11.07 1.34
CA LYS A 231 -9.71 -10.44 0.06
C LYS A 231 -9.23 -11.31 -1.10
N LEU A 232 -10.18 -11.74 -1.93
CA LEU A 232 -9.94 -12.56 -3.11
C LEU A 232 -9.41 -11.71 -4.27
N THR A 233 -8.79 -12.36 -5.26
CA THR A 233 -8.29 -11.72 -6.50
C THR A 233 -9.40 -11.05 -7.31
N THR A 234 -10.65 -11.48 -7.14
CA THR A 234 -11.86 -10.88 -7.73
C THR A 234 -12.32 -9.58 -7.06
N GLY A 235 -11.62 -9.13 -6.01
CA GLY A 235 -11.99 -8.02 -5.14
C GLY A 235 -12.99 -8.37 -4.02
N THR A 236 -13.62 -9.55 -4.08
CA THR A 236 -14.60 -10.03 -3.09
C THR A 236 -13.96 -10.26 -1.72
N GLU A 237 -14.68 -9.94 -0.64
CA GLU A 237 -14.24 -10.13 0.75
C GLU A 237 -14.95 -11.33 1.39
N VAL A 238 -14.19 -12.18 2.08
CA VAL A 238 -14.66 -13.35 2.83
C VAL A 238 -14.45 -13.11 4.32
N PHE A 239 -15.51 -13.22 5.11
CA PHE A 239 -15.43 -13.21 6.56
C PHE A 239 -15.07 -14.61 7.09
N ILE A 240 -14.09 -14.65 7.99
CA ILE A 240 -13.57 -15.88 8.59
C ILE A 240 -13.60 -15.68 10.11
N PRO A 241 -14.56 -16.27 10.84
CA PRO A 241 -14.61 -16.20 12.31
C PRO A 241 -13.30 -16.66 12.95
N SER A 242 -12.92 -16.09 14.10
CA SER A 242 -11.62 -16.34 14.73
C SER A 242 -11.28 -17.82 14.99
N GLN A 243 -12.27 -18.67 15.26
CA GLN A 243 -12.05 -20.12 15.42
C GLN A 243 -11.80 -20.88 14.09
N TYR A 244 -11.85 -20.20 12.95
CA TYR A 244 -11.69 -20.76 11.60
C TYR A 244 -10.56 -20.10 10.79
N THR A 245 -9.74 -19.23 11.39
CA THR A 245 -8.56 -18.66 10.72
C THR A 245 -7.37 -19.61 10.66
N SER A 246 -7.43 -20.76 11.36
CA SER A 246 -6.30 -21.69 11.51
C SER A 246 -5.05 -20.95 12.01
N SER A 247 -3.85 -21.38 11.61
CA SER A 247 -2.57 -20.77 11.94
C SER A 247 -2.24 -19.49 11.15
N ALA A 248 -3.22 -18.86 10.50
CA ALA A 248 -2.99 -17.69 9.65
C ALA A 248 -2.63 -16.43 10.46
N ILE A 249 -1.90 -15.51 9.81
CA ILE A 249 -1.51 -14.21 10.35
C ILE A 249 -1.88 -13.07 9.38
N GLN A 250 -1.71 -11.82 9.82
CA GLN A 250 -1.87 -10.62 9.00
C GLN A 250 -1.03 -10.69 7.72
N GLY A 251 -1.68 -10.67 6.55
CA GLY A 251 -1.05 -10.66 5.24
C GLY A 251 -0.80 -12.04 4.61
N ASP A 252 -1.15 -13.15 5.28
CA ASP A 252 -1.01 -14.49 4.68
C ASP A 252 -1.89 -14.63 3.42
N LEU A 253 -1.34 -15.23 2.36
CA LEU A 253 -2.13 -15.75 1.25
C LEU A 253 -2.68 -17.12 1.68
N VAL A 254 -3.99 -17.19 1.87
CA VAL A 254 -4.69 -18.37 2.41
C VAL A 254 -5.58 -19.04 1.38
N GLU A 255 -5.69 -20.36 1.51
CA GLU A 255 -6.74 -21.15 0.88
C GLU A 255 -7.96 -21.20 1.80
N ILE A 256 -9.12 -20.82 1.26
CA ILE A 256 -10.35 -20.58 2.00
C ILE A 256 -11.43 -21.51 1.44
N LEU A 257 -12.08 -22.29 2.31
CA LEU A 257 -13.21 -23.12 1.95
C LEU A 257 -14.51 -22.36 2.28
N PRO A 258 -15.34 -21.98 1.30
CA PRO A 258 -16.56 -21.22 1.56
C PRO A 258 -17.58 -22.06 2.34
N THR A 259 -18.16 -21.47 3.40
CA THR A 259 -19.07 -22.15 4.34
C THR A 259 -20.50 -21.62 4.29
N GLY A 260 -20.75 -20.38 3.86
CA GLY A 260 -22.09 -19.77 3.82
C GLY A 260 -22.06 -18.35 3.21
N ILE A 261 -23.20 -17.68 3.14
CA ILE A 261 -23.31 -16.27 2.75
C ILE A 261 -23.98 -15.53 3.91
N GLY A 262 -23.16 -15.06 4.84
CA GLY A 262 -23.57 -14.54 6.13
C GLY A 262 -24.31 -13.20 6.08
N ARG A 263 -24.53 -12.63 7.27
CA ARG A 263 -25.35 -11.42 7.45
C ARG A 263 -24.85 -10.26 6.56
N LYS A 264 -25.79 -9.56 5.92
CA LYS A 264 -25.57 -8.54 4.87
C LYS A 264 -24.98 -9.07 3.54
N GLY A 265 -24.95 -10.38 3.30
CA GLY A 265 -24.57 -10.94 1.99
C GLY A 265 -23.06 -11.12 1.76
N LYS A 266 -22.22 -11.00 2.81
CA LYS A 266 -20.79 -11.31 2.72
C LYS A 266 -20.56 -12.82 2.70
N LEU A 267 -19.55 -13.28 1.96
CA LEU A 267 -19.18 -14.69 1.95
C LEU A 267 -18.59 -15.07 3.32
N GLU A 268 -18.99 -16.20 3.90
CA GLU A 268 -18.35 -16.80 5.10
C GLU A 268 -17.45 -17.97 4.67
N GLY A 269 -16.31 -18.16 5.34
CA GLY A 269 -15.33 -19.21 5.01
C GLY A 269 -14.51 -19.72 6.21
N GLU A 270 -13.72 -20.75 5.96
CA GLU A 270 -12.74 -21.34 6.89
C GLU A 270 -11.38 -21.48 6.18
N VAL A 271 -10.25 -21.20 6.86
CA VAL A 271 -8.90 -21.38 6.29
C VAL A 271 -8.55 -22.86 6.30
N VAL A 272 -8.24 -23.41 5.11
CA VAL A 272 -7.79 -24.80 4.93
C VAL A 272 -6.28 -24.89 5.01
N SER A 273 -5.58 -24.01 4.32
CA SER A 273 -4.12 -23.98 4.22
C SER A 273 -3.61 -22.54 4.09
N ILE A 274 -2.34 -22.33 4.43
CA ILE A 274 -1.62 -21.09 4.11
C ILE A 274 -0.70 -21.39 2.92
N ILE A 275 -0.93 -20.69 1.82
CA ILE A 275 -0.24 -20.89 0.54
C ILE A 275 1.10 -20.14 0.54
N ARG A 276 1.13 -18.95 1.16
CA ARG A 276 2.35 -18.16 1.37
C ARG A 276 2.18 -17.28 2.60
N ARG A 277 3.22 -17.19 3.44
CA ARG A 277 3.21 -16.30 4.60
C ARG A 277 3.23 -14.83 4.20
N GLY A 278 2.54 -13.98 4.97
CA GLY A 278 2.56 -12.53 4.84
C GLY A 278 3.88 -11.92 5.30
N ARG A 279 4.50 -12.54 6.32
CA ARG A 279 5.88 -12.27 6.74
C ARG A 279 6.59 -13.52 7.27
N GLU A 280 7.91 -13.53 7.15
CA GLU A 280 8.75 -14.66 7.58
C GLU A 280 9.40 -14.45 8.95
N LEU A 281 9.70 -13.20 9.31
CA LEU A 281 10.43 -12.84 10.54
C LEU A 281 9.50 -12.25 11.62
N TYR A 282 9.75 -12.65 12.87
CA TYR A 282 8.93 -12.33 14.04
C TYR A 282 9.83 -11.99 15.23
N ARG A 283 9.46 -10.97 16.01
CA ARG A 283 10.12 -10.60 17.26
C ARG A 283 9.49 -11.34 18.42
N MET A 284 10.27 -12.17 19.10
CA MET A 284 9.85 -12.92 20.28
C MET A 284 10.68 -12.50 21.50
N LYS A 285 10.00 -12.19 22.61
CA LYS A 285 10.65 -11.92 23.90
C LYS A 285 10.66 -13.19 24.73
N VAL A 286 11.84 -13.63 25.16
CA VAL A 286 11.99 -14.86 25.95
C VAL A 286 11.38 -14.68 27.35
N THR A 287 10.40 -15.52 27.68
CA THR A 287 9.69 -15.54 28.97
C THR A 287 10.15 -16.67 29.88
N GLU A 288 10.45 -17.85 29.33
CA GLU A 288 10.94 -19.01 30.11
C GLU A 288 12.11 -19.73 29.41
N LYS A 289 13.11 -20.14 30.19
CA LYS A 289 14.23 -21.00 29.75
C LYS A 289 14.26 -22.28 30.57
N SER A 290 13.77 -23.37 29.98
CA SER A 290 13.78 -24.70 30.62
C SER A 290 14.99 -25.55 30.17
N SER A 291 15.05 -26.80 30.61
CA SER A 291 16.07 -27.78 30.16
C SER A 291 15.81 -28.38 28.77
N LYS A 292 14.62 -28.15 28.18
CA LYS A 292 14.22 -28.72 26.86
C LYS A 292 13.79 -27.67 25.84
N PHE A 293 13.16 -26.59 26.31
CA PHE A 293 12.54 -25.56 25.50
C PHE A 293 12.87 -24.17 26.04
N ILE A 294 13.00 -23.22 25.12
CA ILE A 294 12.90 -21.79 25.40
C ILE A 294 11.49 -21.38 24.95
N ILE A 295 10.78 -20.59 25.76
CA ILE A 295 9.43 -20.09 25.46
C ILE A 295 9.49 -18.56 25.47
N GLY A 296 8.73 -17.91 24.59
CA GLY A 296 8.63 -16.46 24.56
C GLY A 296 7.31 -15.96 23.99
N SER A 297 6.92 -14.74 24.38
CA SER A 297 5.75 -14.05 23.82
C SER A 297 6.14 -13.31 22.53
N PHE A 298 5.33 -13.41 21.47
CA PHE A 298 5.51 -12.58 20.29
C PHE A 298 5.15 -11.12 20.61
N LEU A 299 5.92 -10.18 20.06
CA LEU A 299 5.72 -8.73 20.28
C LEU A 299 5.00 -8.03 19.12
N ASP A 300 4.98 -8.67 17.95
CA ASP A 300 4.54 -8.07 16.69
C ASP A 300 3.45 -8.87 15.95
N MET A 301 2.88 -9.91 16.57
CA MET A 301 1.85 -10.77 15.97
C MET A 301 0.48 -10.53 16.62
N ASP A 302 -0.52 -10.16 15.82
CA ASP A 302 -1.88 -9.87 16.31
C ASP A 302 -2.60 -11.11 16.87
N GLY A 303 -3.22 -10.93 18.04
CA GLY A 303 -4.02 -11.91 18.77
C GLY A 303 -3.53 -12.12 20.20
N ASP A 304 -4.47 -12.36 21.13
CA ASP A 304 -4.16 -12.50 22.55
C ASP A 304 -3.32 -13.76 22.85
N HIS A 305 -2.33 -13.63 23.74
CA HIS A 305 -1.51 -14.72 24.28
C HIS A 305 -0.85 -15.64 23.23
N LYS A 306 -0.30 -15.06 22.16
CA LYS A 306 0.50 -15.80 21.18
C LYS A 306 1.95 -15.99 21.66
N GLU A 307 2.36 -17.24 21.79
CA GLU A 307 3.68 -17.65 22.31
C GLU A 307 4.41 -18.55 21.31
N GLY A 308 5.73 -18.39 21.21
CA GLY A 308 6.61 -19.30 20.47
C GLY A 308 7.38 -20.20 21.42
N PHE A 309 7.60 -21.46 21.01
CA PHE A 309 8.52 -22.38 21.68
C PHE A 309 9.63 -22.83 20.74
N LEU A 310 10.85 -22.81 21.26
CA LEU A 310 12.09 -23.11 20.57
C LEU A 310 12.73 -24.34 21.25
N PRO A 311 12.69 -25.53 20.63
CA PRO A 311 13.30 -26.73 21.19
C PRO A 311 14.81 -26.56 21.29
N ARG A 312 15.38 -26.56 22.50
CA ARG A 312 16.83 -26.30 22.72
C ARG A 312 17.75 -27.17 21.86
N ARG A 313 17.32 -28.41 21.55
CA ARG A 313 18.00 -29.36 20.65
C ARG A 313 18.17 -28.89 19.19
N SER A 314 17.52 -27.81 18.75
CA SER A 314 17.72 -27.22 17.42
C SER A 314 18.82 -26.14 17.41
N LEU A 315 19.35 -25.78 18.58
CA LEU A 315 20.39 -24.77 18.75
C LEU A 315 21.75 -25.40 19.05
N LEU A 316 22.81 -24.74 18.58
CA LEU A 316 24.18 -24.98 19.03
C LEU A 316 24.28 -24.73 20.55
N GLN A 317 25.18 -25.43 21.23
CA GLN A 317 25.28 -25.38 22.70
C GLN A 317 25.50 -23.96 23.21
N ASP A 318 26.39 -23.21 22.57
CA ASP A 318 26.74 -21.84 22.97
C ASP A 318 25.50 -20.92 22.95
N LEU A 319 24.70 -20.97 21.87
CA LEU A 319 23.43 -20.25 21.75
C LEU A 319 22.38 -20.67 22.80
N GLN A 320 22.35 -21.95 23.19
CA GLN A 320 21.44 -22.40 24.25
C GLN A 320 21.79 -21.80 25.61
N ASP A 321 23.08 -21.54 25.87
CA ASP A 321 23.54 -21.03 27.14
C ASP A 321 23.51 -19.49 27.16
N GLU A 322 23.76 -18.83 26.02
CA GLU A 322 23.61 -17.39 25.78
C GLU A 322 22.16 -16.90 25.92
N ILE A 323 21.20 -17.42 25.14
CA ILE A 323 19.80 -16.92 25.11
C ILE A 323 19.17 -17.00 26.51
N SER A 324 18.77 -15.86 27.07
CA SER A 324 18.36 -15.69 28.46
C SER A 324 16.93 -15.13 28.59
N THR A 325 16.33 -15.26 29.78
CA THR A 325 14.99 -14.72 30.04
C THR A 325 15.00 -13.19 30.06
N GLY A 326 14.17 -12.59 29.22
CA GLY A 326 14.12 -11.14 28.97
C GLY A 326 14.60 -10.74 27.58
N ASP A 327 15.39 -11.59 26.91
CA ASP A 327 16.03 -11.29 25.63
C ASP A 327 15.02 -11.12 24.49
N LEU A 328 15.42 -10.31 23.50
CA LEU A 328 14.67 -10.07 22.27
C LEU A 328 15.36 -10.81 21.11
N ILE A 329 14.68 -11.84 20.59
CA ILE A 329 15.20 -12.69 19.51
C ILE A 329 14.30 -12.64 18.28
N VAL A 330 14.92 -12.69 17.11
CA VAL A 330 14.26 -12.80 15.81
C VAL A 330 14.12 -14.28 15.46
N VAL A 331 12.91 -14.70 15.11
CA VAL A 331 12.57 -16.09 14.79
C VAL A 331 11.73 -16.21 13.52
N THR A 332 11.75 -17.38 12.89
CA THR A 332 10.76 -17.79 11.87
C THR A 332 9.76 -18.79 12.46
N LEU A 333 8.55 -18.83 11.91
CA LEU A 333 7.54 -19.85 12.25
C LEU A 333 7.79 -21.13 11.45
N LYS A 334 7.56 -22.30 12.06
CA LYS A 334 7.61 -23.59 11.38
C LYS A 334 6.24 -23.95 10.78
N GLU A 335 6.27 -24.49 9.56
CA GLU A 335 5.06 -24.72 8.73
C GLU A 335 4.07 -25.71 9.36
N ASP A 336 4.54 -26.90 9.78
CA ASP A 336 3.73 -27.99 10.36
C ASP A 336 3.25 -27.74 11.83
N SER A 337 3.15 -26.48 12.27
CA SER A 337 2.76 -26.20 13.66
C SER A 337 1.24 -26.26 13.87
N ASP A 338 0.77 -27.36 14.46
CA ASP A 338 -0.60 -27.55 14.93
C ASP A 338 -0.91 -26.61 16.10
N GLN A 339 -1.93 -25.76 15.95
CA GLN A 339 -2.00 -24.45 16.61
C GLN A 339 -3.29 -24.19 17.41
N GLU A 340 -4.01 -25.23 17.85
CA GLU A 340 -5.24 -25.13 18.69
C GLU A 340 -5.10 -24.30 20.00
N ARG A 341 -3.92 -23.73 20.32
CA ARG A 341 -3.59 -23.08 21.60
C ARG A 341 -2.75 -21.80 21.50
N ASN A 342 -2.68 -21.15 20.34
CA ASN A 342 -1.84 -19.95 20.11
C ASN A 342 -0.33 -20.17 20.42
N LEU A 343 0.15 -21.43 20.35
CA LEU A 343 1.52 -21.83 20.66
C LEU A 343 2.22 -22.34 19.39
N TYR A 344 3.33 -21.72 19.02
CA TYR A 344 3.99 -21.87 17.71
C TYR A 344 5.37 -22.53 17.86
N GLU A 345 5.72 -23.54 17.05
CA GLU A 345 7.13 -24.00 16.98
C GLU A 345 7.94 -23.01 16.14
N VAL A 346 9.07 -22.53 16.67
CA VAL A 346 9.89 -21.48 16.02
C VAL A 346 11.34 -21.92 15.81
N HIS A 347 11.98 -21.32 14.80
CA HIS A 347 13.43 -21.42 14.58
C HIS A 347 14.11 -20.08 14.87
N PHE A 348 15.21 -20.11 15.64
CA PHE A 348 16.02 -18.94 15.94
C PHE A 348 16.79 -18.46 14.70
N VAL A 349 16.82 -17.14 14.49
CA VAL A 349 17.59 -16.49 13.41
C VAL A 349 18.78 -15.71 13.98
N ARG A 350 18.53 -14.82 14.96
CA ARG A 350 19.52 -13.95 15.62
C ARG A 350 18.92 -13.27 16.86
N PHE A 351 19.73 -12.62 17.68
CA PHE A 351 19.22 -11.60 18.61
C PHE A 351 18.87 -10.32 17.85
N GLU A 352 17.96 -9.51 18.40
CA GLU A 352 17.65 -8.17 17.85
C GLU A 352 18.87 -7.23 17.92
N SER A 353 19.67 -7.37 18.99
CA SER A 353 20.89 -6.61 19.28
C SER A 353 22.09 -6.91 18.37
N ASP A 354 22.07 -7.99 17.59
CA ASP A 354 23.19 -8.38 16.71
C ASP A 354 23.30 -7.46 15.47
N THR A 355 22.26 -6.66 15.22
CA THR A 355 22.19 -5.76 14.06
C THR A 355 23.02 -4.49 14.29
N LYS A 356 23.92 -4.19 13.34
CA LYS A 356 24.69 -2.93 13.30
C LYS A 356 23.95 -1.78 12.60
N GLU A 357 22.65 -1.96 12.38
CA GLU A 357 21.79 -1.09 11.59
C GLU A 357 20.70 -0.48 12.48
N ASP A 358 19.91 0.45 11.94
CA ASP A 358 18.81 1.05 12.69
C ASP A 358 17.76 -0.02 13.06
N THR A 359 17.64 -0.34 14.35
CA THR A 359 16.73 -1.36 14.86
C THR A 359 15.26 -0.98 14.64
N ASP A 360 14.91 0.31 14.64
CA ASP A 360 13.55 0.76 14.32
C ASP A 360 13.23 0.52 12.83
N LEU A 361 14.21 0.71 11.94
CA LEU A 361 14.09 0.43 10.50
C LEU A 361 13.92 -1.07 10.27
N MET A 362 14.82 -1.89 10.82
CA MET A 362 14.78 -3.34 10.69
C MET A 362 13.46 -3.92 11.23
N ARG A 363 12.93 -3.36 12.31
CA ARG A 363 11.61 -3.72 12.85
C ARG A 363 10.47 -3.42 11.89
N MET A 364 10.50 -2.32 11.14
CA MET A 364 9.48 -2.04 10.11
C MET A 364 9.62 -2.95 8.89
N LEU A 365 10.85 -3.19 8.42
CA LEU A 365 11.12 -4.11 7.31
C LEU A 365 10.60 -5.53 7.62
N MET A 366 10.84 -6.04 8.84
CA MET A 366 10.28 -7.32 9.30
C MET A 366 8.75 -7.28 9.44
N LYS A 367 8.19 -6.24 10.10
CA LYS A 367 6.73 -6.12 10.34
C LYS A 367 5.92 -6.17 9.04
N TYR A 368 6.39 -5.50 7.99
CA TYR A 368 5.70 -5.38 6.69
C TYR A 368 6.26 -6.30 5.59
N ASN A 369 7.22 -7.18 5.92
CA ASN A 369 7.90 -8.09 4.99
C ASN A 369 8.47 -7.40 3.74
N TYR A 370 9.30 -6.38 3.96
CA TYR A 370 10.06 -5.70 2.91
C TYR A 370 11.51 -6.17 2.88
N ASN A 371 11.97 -6.64 1.71
CA ASN A 371 13.37 -6.92 1.45
C ASN A 371 14.03 -5.70 0.78
N ILE A 372 15.19 -5.27 1.29
CA ILE A 372 16.02 -4.25 0.62
C ILE A 372 16.72 -4.87 -0.59
N LEU A 373 17.22 -6.10 -0.44
CA LEU A 373 17.95 -6.81 -1.48
C LEU A 373 17.02 -7.24 -2.61
N TYR A 374 17.61 -7.40 -3.80
CA TYR A 374 16.94 -7.93 -4.98
C TYR A 374 17.24 -9.44 -5.11
N PRO A 375 16.33 -10.24 -5.71
CA PRO A 375 16.59 -11.65 -6.02
C PRO A 375 17.83 -11.84 -6.90
N GLU A 376 18.53 -12.98 -6.78
CA GLU A 376 19.73 -13.25 -7.59
C GLU A 376 19.41 -13.35 -9.09
N GLU A 377 18.15 -13.61 -9.44
CA GLU A 377 17.60 -13.63 -10.80
C GLU A 377 17.60 -12.23 -11.45
N VAL A 378 17.45 -11.16 -10.67
CA VAL A 378 17.37 -9.77 -11.15
C VAL A 378 18.78 -9.23 -11.46
N LYS A 379 19.36 -9.74 -12.54
CA LYS A 379 20.71 -9.39 -13.00
C LYS A 379 20.65 -8.22 -13.96
N LEU A 380 21.12 -7.06 -13.49
CA LEU A 380 21.49 -5.96 -14.39
C LEU A 380 22.85 -6.26 -15.01
N GLU A 381 22.97 -6.02 -16.32
CA GLU A 381 24.27 -6.02 -17.00
C GLU A 381 25.11 -4.80 -16.56
N GLN A 382 26.32 -4.64 -17.10
CA GLN A 382 27.13 -3.44 -16.83
C GLN A 382 26.53 -2.21 -17.53
N LEU A 383 25.56 -1.59 -16.86
CA LEU A 383 24.86 -0.39 -17.33
C LEU A 383 25.85 0.79 -17.50
N PRO A 384 25.82 1.50 -18.64
CA PRO A 384 26.67 2.67 -18.83
C PRO A 384 26.24 3.84 -17.95
N ASP A 385 27.17 4.77 -17.70
CA ASP A 385 26.91 6.01 -16.97
C ASP A 385 25.89 6.91 -17.71
N GLU A 386 25.97 6.94 -19.04
CA GLU A 386 25.23 7.80 -19.96
C GLU A 386 24.60 6.96 -21.07
N VAL A 387 23.45 7.39 -21.60
CA VAL A 387 22.78 6.66 -22.68
C VAL A 387 23.50 6.93 -24.00
N GLU A 388 23.97 5.86 -24.65
CA GLU A 388 24.61 5.91 -25.96
C GLU A 388 23.65 5.50 -27.08
N GLU A 389 23.82 6.10 -28.27
CA GLU A 389 23.11 5.72 -29.50
C GLU A 389 23.27 4.23 -29.84
N SER A 390 24.44 3.65 -29.55
CA SER A 390 24.77 2.23 -29.69
C SER A 390 23.98 1.29 -28.77
N SER A 391 23.37 1.79 -27.70
CA SER A 391 22.66 0.98 -26.69
C SER A 391 21.14 0.98 -26.82
N VAL A 392 20.58 1.62 -27.85
CA VAL A 392 19.16 1.95 -27.93
C VAL A 392 18.59 1.61 -29.31
N ASP A 393 17.97 0.43 -29.45
CA ASP A 393 17.42 -0.08 -30.71
C ASP A 393 16.47 0.92 -31.42
N ASP A 394 15.70 1.69 -30.63
CA ASP A 394 14.69 2.63 -31.11
C ASP A 394 15.20 4.08 -31.25
N TRP A 395 16.51 4.33 -31.12
CA TRP A 395 17.11 5.68 -31.09
C TRP A 395 16.65 6.57 -32.23
N ASN A 396 16.66 6.05 -33.47
CA ASN A 396 16.27 6.79 -34.67
C ASN A 396 14.77 7.11 -34.77
N SER A 397 13.93 6.59 -33.85
CA SER A 397 12.51 6.96 -33.72
C SER A 397 12.25 8.01 -32.63
N ARG A 398 13.25 8.28 -31.77
CA ARG A 398 13.13 9.21 -30.64
C ARG A 398 13.33 10.64 -31.10
N VAL A 399 12.58 11.56 -30.51
CA VAL A 399 12.80 13.00 -30.71
C VAL A 399 14.02 13.44 -29.90
N ASP A 400 15.05 13.94 -30.58
CA ASP A 400 16.21 14.56 -29.93
C ASP A 400 15.83 15.93 -29.38
N LEU A 401 15.89 16.07 -28.06
CA LEU A 401 15.63 17.30 -27.31
C LEU A 401 16.82 17.67 -26.42
N ARG A 402 18.04 17.18 -26.70
CA ARG A 402 19.24 17.45 -25.88
C ARG A 402 19.68 18.92 -25.86
N GLU A 403 19.29 19.68 -26.88
CA GLU A 403 19.52 21.13 -26.99
C GLU A 403 18.35 21.99 -26.43
N LEU A 404 17.27 21.35 -25.94
CA LEU A 404 16.15 22.05 -25.30
C LEU A 404 16.47 22.29 -23.82
N LYS A 405 16.42 23.56 -23.39
CA LYS A 405 16.64 23.93 -21.98
C LYS A 405 15.61 23.24 -21.06
N CYS A 406 16.12 22.33 -20.25
CA CYS A 406 15.36 21.36 -19.45
C CYS A 406 15.97 21.23 -18.04
N ILE A 407 15.14 21.17 -17.00
CA ILE A 407 15.56 21.07 -15.58
C ILE A 407 14.71 20.05 -14.81
N THR A 408 15.24 19.49 -13.72
CA THR A 408 14.45 18.82 -12.66
C THR A 408 14.29 19.78 -11.46
N ILE A 409 13.24 19.62 -10.64
CA ILE A 409 13.06 20.41 -9.39
C ILE A 409 12.65 19.47 -8.24
N ASP A 410 13.59 19.16 -7.36
CA ASP A 410 13.48 18.01 -6.46
C ASP A 410 13.61 18.33 -4.97
N GLY A 411 13.36 17.31 -4.14
CA GLY A 411 13.78 17.31 -2.75
C GLY A 411 15.31 17.33 -2.63
N GLU A 412 15.83 18.04 -1.64
CA GLU A 412 17.29 18.23 -1.43
C GLU A 412 18.08 16.91 -1.48
N TYR A 413 17.52 15.85 -0.89
CA TYR A 413 18.09 14.50 -0.78
C TYR A 413 17.58 13.49 -1.82
N SER A 414 16.67 13.88 -2.72
CA SER A 414 16.15 13.00 -3.79
C SER A 414 17.25 12.67 -4.80
N LYS A 415 17.16 11.48 -5.41
CA LYS A 415 18.08 10.98 -6.45
C LYS A 415 17.36 10.32 -7.63
N ASP A 416 16.15 9.86 -7.35
CA ASP A 416 15.16 9.20 -8.20
C ASP A 416 14.35 10.25 -8.99
N PHE A 417 15.04 10.97 -9.90
CA PHE A 417 14.44 12.04 -10.70
C PHE A 417 13.58 11.45 -11.82
N ASP A 418 12.31 11.19 -11.49
CA ASP A 418 11.28 10.73 -12.43
C ASP A 418 11.00 11.73 -13.55
N ASP A 419 10.98 13.03 -13.24
CA ASP A 419 10.47 14.08 -14.11
C ASP A 419 11.41 15.27 -14.31
N ALA A 420 11.33 15.86 -15.51
CA ALA A 420 12.02 17.09 -15.90
C ALA A 420 11.10 17.97 -16.76
N ILE A 421 11.29 19.28 -16.71
CA ILE A 421 10.42 20.26 -17.38
C ILE A 421 11.21 21.20 -18.30
N SER A 422 10.56 21.57 -19.42
CA SER A 422 11.01 22.62 -20.33
C SER A 422 9.86 23.59 -20.63
N PHE A 423 10.15 24.86 -20.89
CA PHE A 423 9.15 25.91 -21.09
C PHE A 423 9.60 26.97 -22.10
N ILE A 424 8.70 27.33 -23.02
CA ILE A 424 8.92 28.31 -24.09
C ILE A 424 7.73 29.28 -24.11
N ASP A 425 7.99 30.57 -23.92
CA ASP A 425 7.02 31.64 -24.18
C ASP A 425 7.07 32.02 -25.68
N GLU A 426 5.99 31.74 -26.41
CA GLU A 426 5.78 32.18 -27.79
C GLU A 426 4.97 33.49 -27.85
N GLY A 427 4.92 34.25 -26.74
CA GLY A 427 4.37 35.58 -26.56
C GLY A 427 2.84 35.63 -26.43
N LYS A 428 2.12 34.92 -27.31
CA LYS A 428 0.66 34.68 -27.16
C LYS A 428 0.35 33.27 -26.69
N ASN A 429 1.14 32.31 -27.16
CA ASN A 429 1.06 30.91 -26.80
C ASN A 429 2.23 30.55 -25.88
N ILE A 430 2.10 29.42 -25.22
CA ILE A 430 3.13 28.76 -24.41
C ILE A 430 3.28 27.35 -24.99
N ARG A 431 4.51 26.88 -25.12
CA ARG A 431 4.79 25.44 -25.23
C ARG A 431 5.56 25.00 -24.00
N PHE A 432 5.00 24.07 -23.26
CA PHE A 432 5.64 23.49 -22.08
C PHE A 432 5.69 21.97 -22.22
N TYR A 433 6.71 21.38 -21.62
CA TYR A 433 7.04 19.98 -21.77
C TYR A 433 7.19 19.35 -20.39
N VAL A 434 6.69 18.12 -20.28
CA VAL A 434 6.94 17.23 -19.15
C VAL A 434 7.65 16.00 -19.72
N HIS A 435 8.91 15.82 -19.36
CA HIS A 435 9.75 14.70 -19.77
C HIS A 435 9.83 13.73 -18.60
N ILE A 436 9.35 12.50 -18.77
CA ILE A 436 9.35 11.47 -17.73
C ILE A 436 10.34 10.37 -18.10
N ALA A 437 11.08 9.82 -17.14
CA ALA A 437 11.98 8.67 -17.32
C ALA A 437 11.33 7.54 -18.13
N ASP A 438 11.98 7.10 -19.22
CA ASP A 438 11.48 6.00 -20.08
C ASP A 438 11.78 4.63 -19.48
N VAL A 439 11.14 4.33 -18.35
CA VAL A 439 11.34 3.09 -17.60
C VAL A 439 10.85 1.87 -18.39
N SER A 440 9.88 2.01 -19.31
CA SER A 440 9.44 0.88 -20.15
C SER A 440 10.49 0.43 -21.18
N HIS A 441 11.52 1.24 -21.44
CA HIS A 441 12.69 0.82 -22.21
C HIS A 441 13.55 -0.20 -21.43
N TYR A 442 13.75 0.00 -20.12
CA TYR A 442 14.62 -0.82 -19.28
C TYR A 442 13.88 -2.01 -18.64
N VAL A 443 12.66 -1.78 -18.14
CA VAL A 443 11.83 -2.79 -17.50
C VAL A 443 10.86 -3.35 -18.54
N ARG A 444 11.23 -4.45 -19.19
CA ARG A 444 10.43 -5.09 -20.26
C ARG A 444 9.42 -6.10 -19.69
N PRO A 445 8.18 -6.15 -20.21
CA PRO A 445 7.15 -7.07 -19.72
C PRO A 445 7.61 -8.53 -19.62
N GLY A 446 7.36 -9.17 -18.49
CA GLY A 446 7.69 -10.59 -18.26
C GLY A 446 9.17 -10.91 -18.04
N SER A 447 10.02 -9.89 -17.83
CA SER A 447 11.39 -10.08 -17.31
C SER A 447 11.39 -10.26 -15.78
N ASP A 448 12.47 -10.83 -15.22
CA ASP A 448 12.58 -10.99 -13.76
C ASP A 448 12.54 -9.63 -13.02
N LEU A 449 13.11 -8.59 -13.63
CA LEU A 449 13.02 -7.20 -13.15
C LEU A 449 11.58 -6.65 -13.17
N ASP A 450 10.76 -7.04 -14.16
CA ASP A 450 9.35 -6.68 -14.23
C ASP A 450 8.51 -7.42 -13.18
N ALA A 451 8.79 -8.72 -12.98
CA ALA A 451 8.15 -9.51 -11.95
C ALA A 451 8.43 -8.97 -10.54
N GLU A 452 9.67 -8.56 -10.26
CA GLU A 452 10.07 -7.93 -8.99
C GLU A 452 9.50 -6.49 -8.85
N ALA A 453 9.52 -5.69 -9.91
CA ALA A 453 8.89 -4.36 -9.92
C ALA A 453 7.38 -4.43 -9.68
N TYR A 454 6.70 -5.43 -10.26
CA TYR A 454 5.29 -5.72 -9.98
C TYR A 454 5.10 -6.23 -8.54
N GLY A 455 5.98 -7.11 -8.06
CA GLY A 455 5.96 -7.64 -6.69
C GLY A 455 6.04 -6.54 -5.63
N ARG A 456 6.91 -5.55 -5.82
CA ARG A 456 7.04 -4.36 -4.96
C ARG A 456 5.93 -3.33 -5.19
N ALA A 457 5.52 -3.13 -6.45
CA ALA A 457 4.53 -2.18 -6.98
C ALA A 457 4.74 -0.68 -6.69
N THR A 458 5.46 -0.31 -5.62
CA THR A 458 5.83 1.06 -5.24
C THR A 458 7.17 1.05 -4.49
N SER A 459 7.91 2.17 -4.54
CA SER A 459 8.96 2.43 -3.55
C SER A 459 8.34 2.79 -2.19
N VAL A 460 9.08 2.57 -1.10
CA VAL A 460 8.66 2.83 0.30
C VAL A 460 9.70 3.71 1.00
N TYR A 461 9.28 4.84 1.56
CA TYR A 461 10.16 5.91 2.07
C TYR A 461 10.19 5.94 3.60
N LEU A 462 10.94 5.01 4.19
CA LEU A 462 11.17 4.91 5.64
C LEU A 462 12.15 6.00 6.13
N GLY A 463 11.69 7.24 6.09
CA GLY A 463 12.43 8.45 6.52
C GLY A 463 13.61 8.77 5.60
N SER A 464 14.83 8.56 6.09
CA SER A 464 16.08 8.74 5.34
C SER A 464 16.53 7.49 4.57
N ARG A 465 15.69 6.44 4.53
CA ARG A 465 15.96 5.18 3.85
C ARG A 465 14.79 4.85 2.93
N VAL A 466 15.10 4.25 1.79
CA VAL A 466 14.11 3.86 0.77
C VAL A 466 14.24 2.36 0.54
N VAL A 467 13.11 1.66 0.45
CA VAL A 467 13.03 0.35 -0.22
C VAL A 467 12.55 0.64 -1.64
N PRO A 468 13.45 0.71 -2.65
CA PRO A 468 13.06 1.15 -3.97
C PRO A 468 12.29 0.05 -4.71
N MET A 469 11.46 0.46 -5.68
CA MET A 469 10.82 -0.46 -6.62
C MET A 469 11.84 -1.06 -7.60
N LEU A 470 12.75 -0.23 -8.13
CA LEU A 470 13.77 -0.62 -9.10
C LEU A 470 15.20 -0.46 -8.53
N PRO A 471 16.16 -1.34 -8.87
CA PRO A 471 17.52 -1.29 -8.32
C PRO A 471 18.19 0.08 -8.50
N PRO A 472 19.02 0.57 -7.55
CA PRO A 472 19.65 1.89 -7.60
C PRO A 472 20.41 2.20 -8.90
N GLU A 473 20.99 1.20 -9.55
CA GLU A 473 21.71 1.32 -10.81
C GLU A 473 20.81 1.81 -11.97
N LEU A 474 19.50 1.55 -11.87
CA LEU A 474 18.46 2.13 -12.72
C LEU A 474 17.82 3.36 -12.05
N SER A 475 17.33 3.23 -10.82
CA SER A 475 16.49 4.26 -10.17
C SER A 475 17.23 5.51 -9.74
N GLU A 476 18.50 5.43 -9.34
CA GLU A 476 19.35 6.59 -9.02
C GLU A 476 20.25 7.03 -10.20
N ASN A 477 20.36 6.24 -11.28
CA ASN A 477 21.27 6.53 -12.41
C ASN A 477 20.59 6.50 -13.80
N LEU A 478 20.35 5.33 -14.42
CA LEU A 478 20.00 5.30 -15.86
C LEU A 478 18.57 5.76 -16.19
N CYS A 479 17.59 5.44 -15.34
CA CYS A 479 16.24 5.98 -15.48
C CYS A 479 16.17 7.42 -14.98
N SER A 480 16.87 7.72 -13.88
CA SER A 480 16.91 9.06 -13.28
C SER A 480 17.39 10.12 -14.27
N LEU A 481 16.65 11.22 -14.38
CA LEU A 481 16.91 12.33 -15.29
C LEU A 481 18.05 13.25 -14.79
N VAL A 482 19.19 12.66 -14.45
CA VAL A 482 20.35 13.35 -13.87
C VAL A 482 20.93 14.40 -14.82
N ALA A 483 21.35 15.54 -14.26
CA ALA A 483 21.90 16.65 -15.01
C ALA A 483 23.17 16.29 -15.81
N GLN A 484 23.34 16.97 -16.95
CA GLN A 484 24.48 16.91 -17.87
C GLN A 484 24.75 15.57 -18.55
N LYS A 485 23.91 14.55 -18.37
CA LYS A 485 23.95 13.27 -19.12
C LYS A 485 22.75 13.12 -20.07
N ASN A 486 22.94 12.43 -21.19
CA ASN A 486 21.86 11.95 -22.05
C ASN A 486 20.99 10.93 -21.30
N ARG A 487 19.66 11.08 -21.42
CA ARG A 487 18.67 10.20 -20.80
C ARG A 487 17.49 9.94 -21.73
N LEU A 488 16.91 8.73 -21.63
CA LEU A 488 15.70 8.36 -22.35
C LEU A 488 14.47 8.85 -21.60
N ALA A 489 13.59 9.57 -22.30
CA ALA A 489 12.37 10.11 -21.71
C ALA A 489 11.14 9.89 -22.60
N PHE A 490 10.00 9.65 -21.96
CA PHE A 490 8.67 9.78 -22.56
C PHE A 490 8.22 11.23 -22.35
N THR A 491 8.13 11.99 -23.45
CA THR A 491 7.79 13.42 -23.41
C THR A 491 6.31 13.65 -23.69
N VAL A 492 5.69 14.49 -22.86
CA VAL A 492 4.39 15.11 -23.08
C VAL A 492 4.61 16.59 -23.42
N GLU A 493 4.47 16.93 -24.69
CA GLU A 493 4.55 18.31 -25.19
C GLU A 493 3.15 18.91 -25.21
N MET A 494 2.96 20.07 -24.58
CA MET A 494 1.65 20.73 -24.43
C MET A 494 1.71 22.17 -24.94
N GLU A 495 0.73 22.54 -25.77
CA GLU A 495 0.55 23.91 -26.26
C GLU A 495 -0.68 24.53 -25.60
N ALA A 496 -0.50 25.71 -25.03
CA ALA A 496 -1.51 26.42 -24.25
C ALA A 496 -1.48 27.94 -24.52
N ASP A 497 -2.52 28.63 -24.07
CA ASP A 497 -2.52 30.09 -23.97
C ASP A 497 -2.22 30.54 -22.52
N TRP A 498 -1.88 31.83 -22.37
CA TRP A 498 -1.73 32.48 -21.06
C TRP A 498 -3.03 32.56 -20.22
N SER A 499 -4.12 31.89 -20.62
CA SER A 499 -5.35 31.68 -19.82
C SER A 499 -5.47 30.25 -19.26
N GLY A 500 -4.42 29.43 -19.38
CA GLY A 500 -4.37 28.06 -18.87
C GLY A 500 -5.18 27.06 -19.70
N ASN A 501 -5.53 27.39 -20.95
CA ASN A 501 -6.27 26.50 -21.83
C ASN A 501 -5.30 25.73 -22.74
N ILE A 502 -5.01 24.48 -22.35
CA ILE A 502 -4.18 23.52 -23.11
C ILE A 502 -5.00 23.00 -24.30
N PHE A 503 -4.73 23.52 -25.50
CA PHE A 503 -5.49 23.23 -26.71
C PHE A 503 -4.87 22.11 -27.57
N HIS A 504 -3.58 21.81 -27.40
CA HIS A 504 -2.92 20.70 -28.09
C HIS A 504 -1.96 19.97 -27.14
N ALA A 505 -1.79 18.66 -27.37
CA ALA A 505 -0.84 17.81 -26.66
C ALA A 505 -0.30 16.72 -27.60
N LYS A 506 0.99 16.42 -27.50
CA LYS A 506 1.69 15.34 -28.22
C LYS A 506 2.41 14.45 -27.22
N PHE A 507 2.54 13.18 -27.57
CA PHE A 507 3.19 12.16 -26.75
C PHE A 507 4.21 11.43 -27.62
N TYR A 508 5.46 11.34 -27.19
CA TYR A 508 6.51 10.66 -27.95
C TYR A 508 7.68 10.24 -27.06
N LYS A 509 8.42 9.21 -27.48
CA LYS A 509 9.72 8.87 -26.89
C LYS A 509 10.80 9.81 -27.41
N SER A 510 11.77 10.11 -26.56
CA SER A 510 12.74 11.18 -26.75
C SER A 510 14.07 10.87 -26.09
N VAL A 511 15.09 11.64 -26.45
CA VAL A 511 16.37 11.73 -25.76
C VAL A 511 16.52 13.16 -25.25
N ILE A 512 16.73 13.33 -23.94
CA ILE A 512 16.93 14.64 -23.31
C ILE A 512 18.32 14.73 -22.68
N ARG A 513 18.74 15.96 -22.36
CA ARG A 513 19.90 16.23 -21.51
C ARG A 513 19.53 17.36 -20.56
N VAL A 514 19.35 17.04 -19.29
CA VAL A 514 18.98 18.03 -18.27
C VAL A 514 20.14 19.01 -18.05
N GLU A 515 19.88 20.31 -18.14
CA GLU A 515 20.90 21.35 -17.99
C GLU A 515 21.38 21.46 -16.53
N GLU A 516 20.43 21.45 -15.59
CA GLU A 516 20.69 21.64 -14.16
C GLU A 516 19.58 20.99 -13.30
N ARG A 517 19.98 20.38 -12.17
CA ARG A 517 19.07 19.94 -11.10
C ARG A 517 18.80 21.09 -10.14
N TYR A 518 17.54 21.49 -10.00
CA TYR A 518 17.11 22.43 -8.96
C TYR A 518 16.64 21.63 -7.73
N THR A 519 16.70 22.26 -6.56
CA THR A 519 15.90 21.81 -5.42
C THR A 519 14.75 22.78 -5.21
N TYR A 520 13.65 22.35 -4.58
CA TYR A 520 12.52 23.22 -4.29
C TYR A 520 12.94 24.52 -3.57
N ASN A 521 13.97 24.46 -2.70
CA ASN A 521 14.54 25.63 -2.02
C ASN A 521 15.33 26.59 -2.94
N LYS A 522 15.85 26.13 -4.08
CA LYS A 522 16.48 26.97 -5.10
C LYS A 522 15.40 27.64 -5.96
N ALA A 523 14.50 26.84 -6.52
CA ALA A 523 13.42 27.32 -7.37
C ALA A 523 12.51 28.34 -6.64
N GLU A 524 12.22 28.12 -5.35
CA GLU A 524 11.43 29.05 -4.54
C GLU A 524 12.08 30.43 -4.42
N LYS A 525 13.42 30.51 -4.32
CA LYS A 525 14.12 31.81 -4.25
C LYS A 525 14.00 32.59 -5.56
N GLU A 526 14.19 31.91 -6.68
CA GLU A 526 14.05 32.53 -8.02
C GLU A 526 12.60 32.94 -8.33
N ILE A 527 11.61 32.25 -7.75
CA ILE A 527 10.20 32.67 -7.77
C ILE A 527 10.00 33.95 -6.94
N GLN A 528 10.61 34.03 -5.75
CA GLN A 528 10.49 35.18 -4.83
C GLN A 528 11.25 36.44 -5.28
N GLU A 529 12.13 36.35 -6.30
CA GLU A 529 12.77 37.52 -6.92
C GLU A 529 11.81 38.33 -7.83
N GLU A 530 10.69 37.74 -8.24
CA GLU A 530 9.64 38.32 -9.10
C GLU A 530 10.11 38.92 -10.46
N ASP A 531 11.35 38.66 -10.93
CA ASP A 531 11.82 39.16 -12.24
C ASP A 531 11.00 38.54 -13.39
N PRO A 532 10.26 39.34 -14.19
CA PRO A 532 9.50 38.84 -15.33
C PRO A 532 10.36 38.16 -16.42
N LYS A 533 11.69 38.27 -16.36
CA LYS A 533 12.64 37.57 -17.23
C LYS A 533 13.17 36.26 -16.65
N ASN A 534 13.01 36.00 -15.36
CA ASN A 534 13.40 34.72 -14.77
C ASN A 534 12.49 33.60 -15.31
N TRP A 535 13.11 32.52 -15.79
CA TRP A 535 12.44 31.41 -16.47
C TRP A 535 11.59 30.56 -15.51
N ILE A 536 12.03 30.38 -14.26
CA ILE A 536 11.27 29.73 -13.19
C ILE A 536 10.05 30.59 -12.82
N PHE A 537 10.21 31.91 -12.70
CA PHE A 537 9.12 32.83 -12.40
C PHE A 537 8.05 32.85 -13.51
N GLN A 538 8.46 32.78 -14.79
CA GLN A 538 7.52 32.63 -15.92
C GLN A 538 6.73 31.32 -15.85
N MET A 539 7.38 30.20 -15.52
CA MET A 539 6.71 28.92 -15.28
C MET A 539 5.74 29.00 -14.08
N MET A 540 6.14 29.59 -12.96
CA MET A 540 5.29 29.75 -11.78
C MET A 540 4.06 30.62 -12.05
N LYS A 541 4.23 31.70 -12.82
CA LYS A 541 3.13 32.56 -13.27
C LYS A 541 2.10 31.76 -14.08
N PHE A 542 2.55 30.84 -14.95
CA PHE A 542 1.65 29.97 -15.69
C PHE A 542 1.01 28.88 -14.80
N ALA A 543 1.79 28.24 -13.91
CA ALA A 543 1.28 27.26 -12.96
C ALA A 543 0.19 27.84 -12.05
N ASN A 544 0.33 29.08 -11.57
CA ASN A 544 -0.71 29.78 -10.82
C ASN A 544 -2.01 30.00 -11.62
N ILE A 545 -1.93 30.12 -12.96
CA ILE A 545 -3.11 30.23 -13.84
C ILE A 545 -3.76 28.85 -14.06
N LEU A 546 -2.96 27.78 -14.20
CA LEU A 546 -3.44 26.39 -14.21
C LEU A 546 -4.16 26.06 -12.88
N ARG A 547 -3.51 26.33 -11.73
CA ARG A 547 -4.09 26.15 -10.39
C ARG A 547 -5.36 26.95 -10.21
N LYS A 548 -5.38 28.23 -10.56
CA LYS A 548 -6.59 29.04 -10.44
C LYS A 548 -7.73 28.44 -11.29
N ARG A 549 -7.46 28.09 -12.55
CA ARG A 549 -8.43 27.43 -13.43
C ARG A 549 -8.92 26.09 -12.85
N ARG A 550 -8.03 25.32 -12.20
CA ARG A 550 -8.35 24.09 -11.48
C ARG A 550 -9.34 24.39 -10.35
N LEU A 551 -9.04 25.31 -9.44
CA LEU A 551 -9.91 25.62 -8.29
C LEU A 551 -11.24 26.30 -8.69
N ASP A 552 -11.22 27.20 -9.68
CA ASP A 552 -12.42 27.87 -10.21
C ASP A 552 -13.38 26.88 -10.91
N SER A 553 -12.86 25.75 -11.41
CA SER A 553 -13.65 24.66 -12.02
C SER A 553 -14.17 23.62 -11.03
N GLY A 554 -14.20 23.94 -9.73
CA GLY A 554 -14.87 23.13 -8.72
C GLY A 554 -13.99 22.04 -8.09
N ARG A 555 -12.81 22.39 -7.58
CA ARG A 555 -11.79 21.42 -7.12
C ARG A 555 -11.20 21.79 -5.76
N VAL A 556 -10.92 20.79 -4.93
CA VAL A 556 -10.43 20.99 -3.55
C VAL A 556 -8.91 21.21 -3.54
N ASP A 557 -8.43 22.23 -2.83
CA ASP A 557 -7.03 22.39 -2.47
C ASP A 557 -6.84 22.02 -0.99
N LEU A 558 -6.46 20.77 -0.74
CA LEU A 558 -6.23 20.27 0.62
C LEU A 558 -4.81 20.65 1.06
N ASN A 559 -4.64 21.90 1.47
CA ASN A 559 -3.37 22.40 2.03
C ASN A 559 -3.16 21.89 3.47
N LEU A 560 -2.95 20.58 3.59
CA LEU A 560 -2.54 19.90 4.82
C LEU A 560 -1.06 20.22 5.09
N LYS A 561 -0.74 20.58 6.34
CA LYS A 561 0.66 20.75 6.77
C LYS A 561 1.24 19.36 7.09
N GLU A 562 2.10 18.87 6.21
CA GLU A 562 2.83 17.62 6.44
C GLU A 562 3.88 17.79 7.54
N THR A 563 4.08 16.76 8.35
CA THR A 563 5.05 16.73 9.45
C THR A 563 6.31 15.98 9.05
N LYS A 564 7.46 16.66 9.05
CA LYS A 564 8.75 16.07 8.70
C LYS A 564 9.58 15.77 9.95
N VAL A 565 10.06 14.54 10.02
CA VAL A 565 11.13 14.13 10.94
C VAL A 565 12.47 14.60 10.35
N VAL A 566 13.22 15.37 11.11
CA VAL A 566 14.61 15.74 10.81
C VAL A 566 15.51 14.83 11.63
N THR A 567 16.45 14.16 10.94
CA THR A 567 17.44 13.28 11.57
C THR A 567 18.86 13.80 11.41
N ASP A 568 19.76 13.36 12.29
CA ASP A 568 21.20 13.53 12.13
C ASP A 568 21.81 12.44 11.22
N SER A 569 23.13 12.48 11.04
CA SER A 569 23.88 11.53 10.22
C SER A 569 23.86 10.08 10.74
N GLU A 570 23.45 9.86 11.98
CA GLU A 570 23.28 8.54 12.60
C GLU A 570 21.80 8.07 12.56
N HIS A 571 20.94 8.82 11.86
CA HIS A 571 19.50 8.61 11.76
C HIS A 571 18.71 8.80 13.08
N ASN A 572 19.31 9.40 14.12
CA ASN A 572 18.56 9.77 15.32
C ASN A 572 17.68 10.99 15.02
N VAL A 573 16.51 11.06 15.64
CA VAL A 573 15.66 12.25 15.52
C VAL A 573 16.28 13.44 16.25
N VAL A 574 16.26 14.60 15.59
CA VAL A 574 16.71 15.91 16.07
C VAL A 574 15.51 16.86 16.24
N GLU A 575 14.54 16.81 15.33
CA GLU A 575 13.39 17.71 15.32
C GLU A 575 12.20 17.03 14.61
N ILE A 576 10.97 17.35 15.01
CA ILE A 576 9.75 17.03 14.28
C ILE A 576 8.98 18.35 14.11
N LYS A 577 8.72 18.76 12.87
CA LYS A 577 8.08 20.06 12.56
C LYS A 577 7.15 19.98 11.35
N PRO A 578 6.15 20.87 11.23
CA PRO A 578 5.42 21.02 9.99
C PRO A 578 6.34 21.57 8.88
N VAL A 579 6.05 21.21 7.63
CA VAL A 579 6.68 21.77 6.43
C VAL A 579 5.62 22.55 5.65
N ASP A 580 5.99 23.74 5.16
CA ASP A 580 5.13 24.57 4.35
C ASP A 580 5.29 24.26 2.85
N ARG A 581 4.16 24.12 2.14
CA ARG A 581 4.09 23.83 0.70
C ARG A 581 4.48 25.07 -0.13
N LEU A 582 5.79 25.18 -0.40
CA LEU A 582 6.42 26.21 -1.25
C LEU A 582 5.76 26.33 -2.64
N GLN A 583 5.85 27.50 -3.28
CA GLN A 583 5.36 27.73 -4.65
C GLN A 583 6.04 26.79 -5.65
N ALA A 584 7.33 26.48 -5.45
CA ALA A 584 8.06 25.52 -6.29
C ALA A 584 7.42 24.12 -6.33
N HIS A 585 6.78 23.65 -5.26
CA HIS A 585 6.04 22.37 -5.28
C HIS A 585 4.77 22.47 -6.15
N ILE A 586 4.07 23.61 -6.06
CA ILE A 586 2.84 23.88 -6.83
C ILE A 586 3.15 23.98 -8.34
N LEU A 587 4.32 24.52 -8.71
CA LEU A 587 4.81 24.58 -10.08
C LEU A 587 4.85 23.17 -10.70
N ILE A 588 5.57 22.25 -10.05
CA ILE A 588 5.70 20.86 -10.49
C ILE A 588 4.35 20.15 -10.47
N GLU A 589 3.54 20.31 -9.40
CA GLU A 589 2.22 19.68 -9.28
C GLU A 589 1.32 20.02 -10.48
N GLU A 590 1.14 21.29 -10.84
CA GLU A 590 0.25 21.67 -11.96
C GLU A 590 0.77 21.18 -13.33
N PHE A 591 2.09 21.08 -13.51
CA PHE A 591 2.70 20.54 -14.73
C PHE A 591 2.48 19.02 -14.82
N MET A 592 2.74 18.28 -13.73
CA MET A 592 2.54 16.83 -13.67
C MET A 592 1.06 16.43 -13.75
N LEU A 593 0.17 17.18 -13.09
CA LEU A 593 -1.28 17.02 -13.25
C LEU A 593 -1.70 17.23 -14.70
N SER A 594 -1.17 18.26 -15.38
CA SER A 594 -1.46 18.51 -16.80
C SER A 594 -1.05 17.34 -17.70
N ALA A 595 0.15 16.77 -17.48
CA ALA A 595 0.60 15.58 -18.21
C ALA A 595 -0.27 14.34 -17.94
N ASN A 596 -0.53 14.02 -16.66
CA ASN A 596 -1.39 12.91 -16.22
C ASN A 596 -2.80 12.97 -16.86
N ILE A 597 -3.43 14.14 -16.86
CA ILE A 597 -4.75 14.34 -17.49
C ILE A 597 -4.68 14.11 -19.01
N LYS A 598 -3.65 14.65 -19.69
CA LYS A 598 -3.55 14.54 -21.15
C LYS A 598 -3.22 13.12 -21.63
N VAL A 599 -2.41 12.38 -20.87
CA VAL A 599 -2.19 10.95 -21.12
C VAL A 599 -3.48 10.15 -20.91
N ALA A 600 -4.18 10.34 -19.78
CA ALA A 600 -5.47 9.67 -19.52
C ALA A 600 -6.53 9.98 -20.59
N GLU A 601 -6.66 11.25 -20.98
CA GLU A 601 -7.52 11.71 -22.09
C GLU A 601 -7.19 10.97 -23.40
N PHE A 602 -5.91 10.76 -23.70
CA PHE A 602 -5.46 10.17 -24.96
C PHE A 602 -5.64 8.65 -24.99
N ILE A 603 -5.27 7.94 -23.91
CA ILE A 603 -5.47 6.50 -23.78
C ILE A 603 -6.97 6.17 -23.87
N ARG A 604 -7.83 6.91 -23.16
CA ARG A 604 -9.30 6.75 -23.26
C ARG A 604 -9.82 6.99 -24.67
N LYS A 605 -9.35 8.03 -25.39
CA LYS A 605 -9.75 8.30 -26.79
C LYS A 605 -9.33 7.19 -27.77
N LYS A 606 -8.50 6.24 -27.33
CA LYS A 606 -8.02 5.08 -28.10
C LYS A 606 -8.64 3.74 -27.67
N ASP A 607 -9.50 3.75 -26.64
CA ASP A 607 -10.22 2.59 -26.10
C ASP A 607 -9.29 1.43 -25.69
N ARG A 608 -8.24 1.77 -24.93
CA ARG A 608 -7.20 0.84 -24.46
C ARG A 608 -7.27 0.64 -22.93
N PRO A 609 -7.20 -0.60 -22.40
CA PRO A 609 -7.13 -0.85 -20.97
C PRO A 609 -5.91 -0.18 -20.32
N THR A 610 -6.09 0.47 -19.17
CA THR A 610 -5.00 1.08 -18.37
C THR A 610 -5.43 1.30 -16.93
N LEU A 611 -4.49 1.63 -16.05
CA LEU A 611 -4.76 1.94 -14.65
C LEU A 611 -5.11 3.43 -14.48
N TYR A 612 -6.40 3.71 -14.29
CA TYR A 612 -6.87 5.01 -13.84
C TYR A 612 -6.62 5.17 -12.34
N ARG A 613 -6.31 6.40 -11.93
CA ARG A 613 -6.23 6.77 -10.52
C ARG A 613 -7.58 7.31 -10.09
N VAL A 614 -8.38 6.46 -9.47
CA VAL A 614 -9.75 6.75 -9.05
C VAL A 614 -9.75 7.38 -7.67
N HIS A 615 -10.65 8.33 -7.47
CA HIS A 615 -11.08 8.82 -6.16
C HIS A 615 -12.59 9.05 -6.25
N GLU A 616 -13.36 8.26 -5.52
CA GLU A 616 -14.83 8.33 -5.56
C GLU A 616 -15.35 9.55 -4.78
N PRO A 617 -16.58 10.02 -5.04
CA PRO A 617 -17.26 10.95 -4.15
C PRO A 617 -17.44 10.35 -2.75
N MET A 618 -17.60 11.20 -1.76
CA MET A 618 -17.97 10.79 -0.40
C MET A 618 -19.34 10.11 -0.33
N ASP A 619 -19.51 9.12 0.54
CA ASP A 619 -20.77 8.38 0.70
C ASP A 619 -21.94 9.26 1.16
N ILE A 620 -23.17 8.81 0.88
CA ILE A 620 -24.42 9.43 1.34
C ILE A 620 -24.45 9.50 2.88
N GLU A 621 -24.04 8.43 3.57
CA GLU A 621 -23.96 8.41 5.05
C GLU A 621 -23.02 9.52 5.58
N LYS A 622 -21.92 9.80 4.88
CA LYS A 622 -20.99 10.88 5.23
C LYS A 622 -21.57 12.26 4.94
N LEU A 623 -22.34 12.41 3.87
CA LEU A 623 -23.05 13.65 3.54
C LEU A 623 -24.13 13.96 4.58
N GLU A 624 -24.87 12.95 5.04
CA GLU A 624 -25.87 13.09 6.11
C GLU A 624 -25.24 13.38 7.47
N MET A 625 -24.08 12.80 7.77
CA MET A 625 -23.24 13.09 8.94
C MET A 625 -22.79 14.57 8.95
N LEU A 626 -22.22 15.08 7.84
CA LEU A 626 -21.84 16.49 7.72
C LEU A 626 -23.07 17.43 7.77
N ASN A 627 -24.19 17.08 7.15
CA ASN A 627 -25.42 17.86 7.26
C ASN A 627 -26.00 17.87 8.69
N SER A 628 -25.77 16.81 9.47
CA SER A 628 -26.13 16.77 10.89
C SER A 628 -25.24 17.67 11.73
N PHE A 629 -23.93 17.73 11.44
CA PHE A 629 -23.03 18.71 12.05
C PHE A 629 -23.51 20.15 11.83
N LEU A 630 -23.87 20.54 10.59
CA LEU A 630 -24.32 21.90 10.27
C LEU A 630 -25.58 22.27 11.06
N ARG A 631 -26.58 21.37 11.11
CA ARG A 631 -27.80 21.56 11.90
C ARG A 631 -27.52 21.71 13.40
N LEU A 632 -26.64 20.88 13.98
CA LEU A 632 -26.28 20.93 15.39
C LEU A 632 -25.56 22.24 15.78
N ASN A 633 -24.80 22.83 14.85
CA ASN A 633 -24.14 24.13 15.04
C ASN A 633 -25.04 25.33 14.68
N GLY A 634 -26.34 25.11 14.42
CA GLY A 634 -27.30 26.18 14.08
C GLY A 634 -27.12 26.79 12.68
N ILE A 635 -26.36 26.13 11.80
CA ILE A 635 -26.04 26.64 10.47
C ILE A 635 -27.19 26.30 9.51
N ASN A 636 -27.93 27.32 9.08
CA ASN A 636 -29.05 27.20 8.13
C ASN A 636 -28.59 27.04 6.67
N LYS A 637 -27.67 26.11 6.44
CA LYS A 637 -27.12 25.73 5.13
C LYS A 637 -26.84 24.23 5.15
N GLN A 638 -27.01 23.57 4.00
CA GLN A 638 -26.77 22.14 3.85
C GLN A 638 -25.97 21.85 2.58
N LEU A 639 -25.24 20.73 2.60
CA LEU A 639 -24.76 20.05 1.41
C LEU A 639 -25.97 19.40 0.72
N HIS A 640 -26.24 19.77 -0.53
CA HIS A 640 -27.32 19.16 -1.32
C HIS A 640 -26.88 17.88 -2.02
N ASP A 641 -25.60 17.85 -2.40
CA ASP A 641 -24.90 16.75 -3.04
C ASP A 641 -23.40 16.85 -2.67
N THR A 642 -22.61 15.97 -3.28
CA THR A 642 -21.14 15.93 -3.18
C THR A 642 -20.45 16.81 -4.21
N SER A 643 -21.12 17.81 -4.81
CA SER A 643 -20.44 18.78 -5.66
C SER A 643 -19.51 19.68 -4.84
N TYR A 644 -18.46 20.19 -5.48
CA TYR A 644 -17.60 21.17 -4.84
C TYR A 644 -18.33 22.50 -4.62
N GLU A 645 -19.27 22.87 -5.49
CA GLU A 645 -20.13 24.04 -5.34
C GLU A 645 -20.97 23.95 -4.06
N SER A 646 -21.56 22.78 -3.79
CA SER A 646 -22.25 22.44 -2.54
C SER A 646 -21.33 22.65 -1.33
N ILE A 647 -20.14 22.02 -1.33
CA ILE A 647 -19.13 22.11 -0.26
C ILE A 647 -18.63 23.55 -0.06
N ARG A 648 -18.18 24.25 -1.11
CA ARG A 648 -17.69 25.63 -1.06
C ARG A 648 -18.75 26.60 -0.55
N SER A 649 -20.04 26.37 -0.90
CA SER A 649 -21.14 27.18 -0.40
C SER A 649 -21.47 26.95 1.09
N VAL A 650 -20.98 25.86 1.68
CA VAL A 650 -21.00 25.61 3.14
C VAL A 650 -19.75 26.18 3.80
N LEU A 651 -18.56 25.95 3.23
CA LEU A 651 -17.29 26.46 3.76
C LEU A 651 -17.28 27.99 3.90
N HIS A 652 -17.79 28.72 2.91
CA HIS A 652 -17.88 30.19 2.97
C HIS A 652 -18.90 30.72 4.01
N VAL A 653 -19.85 29.88 4.48
CA VAL A 653 -20.75 30.21 5.60
C VAL A 653 -20.13 29.85 6.96
N LEU A 654 -19.18 28.91 6.96
CA LEU A 654 -18.38 28.54 8.13
C LEU A 654 -17.17 29.45 8.38
N GLU A 655 -16.72 30.19 7.38
CA GLU A 655 -15.49 31.01 7.39
C GLU A 655 -15.46 31.97 8.60
N GLY A 656 -14.48 31.78 9.50
CA GLY A 656 -14.34 32.54 10.74
C GLY A 656 -15.24 32.10 11.91
N SER A 657 -16.03 31.03 11.75
CA SER A 657 -16.85 30.46 12.83
C SER A 657 -16.07 29.50 13.72
N SER A 658 -16.53 29.32 14.97
CA SER A 658 -15.99 28.30 15.88
C SER A 658 -16.17 26.86 15.38
N ALA A 659 -17.07 26.64 14.41
CA ALA A 659 -17.36 25.35 13.82
C ALA A 659 -16.47 25.01 12.60
N GLU A 660 -15.71 25.98 12.06
CA GLU A 660 -14.96 25.83 10.81
C GLU A 660 -13.89 24.73 10.87
N ARG A 661 -12.97 24.81 11.84
CA ARG A 661 -11.91 23.80 12.07
C ARG A 661 -12.49 22.39 12.25
N LEU A 662 -13.61 22.31 12.96
CA LEU A 662 -14.36 21.09 13.23
C LEU A 662 -14.94 20.48 11.95
N PHE A 663 -15.60 21.29 11.13
CA PHE A 663 -16.16 20.87 9.85
C PHE A 663 -15.05 20.45 8.87
N ASN A 664 -13.96 21.20 8.79
CA ASN A 664 -12.84 20.89 7.89
C ASN A 664 -12.20 19.52 8.20
N ILE A 665 -11.96 19.21 9.48
CA ILE A 665 -11.49 17.87 9.92
C ILE A 665 -12.50 16.77 9.58
N SER A 666 -13.80 17.07 9.72
CA SER A 666 -14.90 16.13 9.45
C SER A 666 -15.09 15.85 7.97
N LEU A 667 -14.96 16.88 7.13
CA LEU A 667 -15.02 16.85 5.68
C LEU A 667 -13.84 16.05 5.11
N LEU A 668 -12.61 16.32 5.58
CA LEU A 668 -11.41 15.55 5.24
C LEU A 668 -11.59 14.04 5.46
N ARG A 669 -12.20 13.65 6.58
CA ARG A 669 -12.49 12.25 6.94
C ARG A 669 -13.74 11.66 6.30
N SER A 670 -14.44 12.45 5.49
CA SER A 670 -15.59 12.03 4.71
C SER A 670 -15.21 11.63 3.29
N PHE A 671 -14.04 12.06 2.80
CA PHE A 671 -13.54 11.69 1.49
C PHE A 671 -13.06 10.23 1.45
N MET A 672 -13.25 9.59 0.30
CA MET A 672 -12.78 8.22 0.04
C MET A 672 -11.28 8.21 -0.24
N GLN A 673 -10.59 7.13 0.14
CA GLN A 673 -9.19 6.94 -0.24
C GLN A 673 -9.09 6.67 -1.75
N ALA A 674 -8.17 7.35 -2.44
CA ALA A 674 -7.89 7.10 -3.85
C ALA A 674 -7.23 5.72 -4.07
N TYR A 675 -7.48 5.10 -5.22
CA TYR A 675 -6.99 3.76 -5.58
C TYR A 675 -6.79 3.61 -7.09
N TYR A 676 -6.14 2.54 -7.53
CA TYR A 676 -5.95 2.21 -8.94
C TYR A 676 -7.04 1.25 -9.44
N SER A 677 -7.63 1.56 -10.60
CA SER A 677 -8.71 0.77 -11.21
C SER A 677 -8.55 0.68 -12.72
N GLY A 678 -9.02 -0.42 -13.33
CA GLY A 678 -9.24 -0.49 -14.78
C GLY A 678 -10.46 0.32 -15.23
N GLU A 679 -11.38 0.65 -14.32
CA GLU A 679 -12.58 1.41 -14.61
C GLU A 679 -12.36 2.92 -14.46
N GLN A 680 -12.82 3.68 -15.45
CA GLN A 680 -12.70 5.14 -15.49
C GLN A 680 -13.78 5.84 -14.65
N LEU A 681 -13.71 5.69 -13.33
CA LEU A 681 -14.64 6.33 -12.38
C LEU A 681 -14.31 7.81 -12.09
N GLY A 682 -13.10 8.26 -12.47
CA GLY A 682 -12.62 9.63 -12.28
C GLY A 682 -12.01 9.89 -10.89
N HIS A 683 -11.51 11.11 -10.68
CA HIS A 683 -10.83 11.53 -9.46
C HIS A 683 -11.53 12.73 -8.81
N TRP A 684 -12.56 12.47 -8.02
CA TRP A 684 -13.45 13.45 -7.40
C TRP A 684 -12.70 14.55 -6.62
N GLY A 685 -11.73 14.20 -5.77
CA GLY A 685 -11.00 15.20 -4.96
C GLY A 685 -10.19 16.22 -5.78
N LEU A 686 -9.84 15.84 -7.02
CA LEU A 686 -9.18 16.71 -8.01
C LEU A 686 -10.14 17.12 -9.14
N GLY A 687 -11.44 16.80 -9.04
CA GLY A 687 -12.47 16.99 -10.06
C GLY A 687 -12.11 16.55 -11.48
N PHE A 688 -11.19 15.59 -11.67
CA PHE A 688 -10.76 15.16 -13.01
C PHE A 688 -11.59 13.98 -13.48
N LYS A 689 -12.14 14.07 -14.71
CA LYS A 689 -12.84 12.94 -15.35
C LYS A 689 -11.85 11.90 -15.88
N ASP A 690 -10.80 12.37 -16.54
CA ASP A 690 -9.73 11.56 -17.11
C ASP A 690 -8.48 11.77 -16.25
N TYR A 691 -8.05 10.76 -15.48
CA TYR A 691 -6.86 10.84 -14.64
C TYR A 691 -6.22 9.46 -14.41
N CYS A 692 -4.92 9.36 -14.68
CA CYS A 692 -4.05 8.25 -14.32
C CYS A 692 -2.78 8.81 -13.65
N HIS A 693 -1.92 7.93 -13.16
CA HIS A 693 -0.55 8.31 -12.86
C HIS A 693 0.36 7.85 -14.01
N PHE A 694 1.17 8.78 -14.53
CA PHE A 694 2.14 8.58 -15.61
C PHE A 694 3.52 9.17 -15.26
N THR A 695 3.58 10.13 -14.34
CA THR A 695 4.75 10.97 -14.07
C THR A 695 5.70 10.44 -12.98
N SER A 696 5.60 9.19 -12.54
CA SER A 696 6.58 8.61 -11.60
C SER A 696 6.88 7.10 -11.75
N PRO A 697 7.27 6.63 -12.94
CA PRO A 697 7.46 5.20 -13.23
C PRO A 697 8.71 4.57 -12.58
N ILE A 698 9.67 5.33 -12.05
CA ILE A 698 10.82 4.78 -11.31
C ILE A 698 10.36 4.13 -10.00
N ARG A 699 9.29 4.67 -9.42
CA ARG A 699 8.81 4.37 -8.06
C ARG A 699 7.34 3.94 -7.96
N ARG A 700 6.61 3.86 -9.07
CA ARG A 700 5.22 3.38 -9.13
C ARG A 700 4.99 2.48 -10.36
N TYR A 701 4.58 1.24 -10.13
CA TYR A 701 4.27 0.30 -11.21
C TYR A 701 3.04 0.69 -12.06
N PRO A 702 1.97 1.34 -11.52
CA PRO A 702 0.87 1.86 -12.33
C PRO A 702 1.30 2.82 -13.44
N ASP A 703 2.30 3.66 -13.18
CA ASP A 703 2.87 4.58 -14.16
C ASP A 703 3.62 3.82 -15.26
N LEU A 704 4.39 2.78 -14.89
CA LEU A 704 5.06 1.89 -15.85
C LEU A 704 4.06 1.13 -16.75
N VAL A 705 2.92 0.69 -16.20
CA VAL A 705 1.79 0.15 -17.00
C VAL A 705 1.23 1.22 -17.93
N CYS A 706 1.08 2.46 -17.47
CA CYS A 706 0.61 3.57 -18.29
C CYS A 706 1.57 3.89 -19.45
N HIS A 707 2.88 3.89 -19.20
CA HIS A 707 3.92 4.04 -20.24
C HIS A 707 3.83 2.96 -21.32
N ARG A 708 3.68 1.68 -20.92
CA ARG A 708 3.56 0.54 -21.86
C ARG A 708 2.31 0.62 -22.73
N VAL A 709 1.18 1.02 -22.15
CA VAL A 709 -0.08 1.23 -22.90
C VAL A 709 0.04 2.44 -23.84
N LEU A 710 0.71 3.51 -23.42
CA LEU A 710 0.96 4.67 -24.28
C LEU A 710 1.91 4.34 -25.44
N GLU A 711 2.96 3.55 -25.18
CA GLU A 711 3.92 3.04 -26.17
C GLU A 711 3.23 2.22 -27.26
N SER A 712 2.38 1.24 -26.90
CA SER A 712 1.68 0.41 -27.89
C SER A 712 0.66 1.23 -28.73
N ILE A 713 0.08 2.30 -28.17
CA ILE A 713 -0.76 3.25 -28.92
C ILE A 713 0.04 4.03 -29.97
N LEU A 714 1.29 4.42 -29.67
CA LEU A 714 2.14 5.17 -30.58
C LEU A 714 2.69 4.28 -31.69
N LEU A 715 3.12 3.06 -31.36
CA LEU A 715 3.58 2.06 -32.33
C LEU A 715 2.42 1.47 -33.16
N SER A 716 1.17 1.63 -32.70
CA SER A 716 -0.05 1.05 -33.27
C SER A 716 -0.17 -0.47 -33.12
N ASP A 717 0.46 -1.02 -32.08
CA ASP A 717 0.49 -2.44 -31.73
C ASP A 717 -0.78 -2.91 -31.00
N GLU A 718 -0.82 -4.20 -30.63
CA GLU A 718 -1.86 -4.79 -29.81
C GLU A 718 -1.85 -4.24 -28.36
N ASN A 719 -2.75 -4.74 -27.51
CA ASN A 719 -2.75 -4.35 -26.09
C ASN A 719 -1.61 -5.09 -25.37
N PRO A 720 -0.82 -4.41 -24.50
CA PRO A 720 0.12 -5.12 -23.63
C PRO A 720 -0.59 -5.90 -22.51
N TYR A 721 -1.84 -5.53 -22.19
CA TYR A 721 -2.67 -6.12 -21.12
C TYR A 721 -4.15 -6.15 -21.50
N ASP A 722 -4.87 -7.17 -21.06
CA ASP A 722 -6.33 -7.22 -21.13
C ASP A 722 -7.03 -6.50 -19.95
N ALA A 723 -8.37 -6.45 -19.97
CA ALA A 723 -9.15 -5.72 -18.97
C ALA A 723 -9.20 -6.42 -17.59
N GLU A 724 -9.08 -7.74 -17.52
CA GLU A 724 -9.03 -8.50 -16.27
C GLU A 724 -7.61 -8.46 -15.67
N GLU A 725 -6.56 -8.51 -16.50
CA GLU A 725 -5.18 -8.27 -16.07
C GLU A 725 -5.03 -6.89 -15.40
N ILE A 726 -5.46 -5.82 -16.07
CA ILE A 726 -5.43 -4.45 -15.54
C ILE A 726 -6.22 -4.35 -14.22
N LYS A 727 -7.36 -5.03 -14.11
CA LYS A 727 -8.20 -5.06 -12.90
C LYS A 727 -7.51 -5.78 -11.72
N VAL A 728 -6.82 -6.89 -11.97
CA VAL A 728 -5.98 -7.56 -10.96
C VAL A 728 -4.79 -6.69 -10.56
N MET A 729 -4.11 -6.05 -11.52
CA MET A 729 -3.02 -5.11 -11.23
C MET A 729 -3.49 -3.92 -10.39
N GLY A 730 -4.70 -3.39 -10.64
CA GLY A 730 -5.28 -2.29 -9.85
C GLY A 730 -5.52 -2.68 -8.40
N LEU A 731 -6.03 -3.89 -8.15
CA LEU A 731 -6.22 -4.43 -6.80
C LEU A 731 -4.89 -4.63 -6.06
N HIS A 732 -3.87 -5.18 -6.73
CA HIS A 732 -2.53 -5.43 -6.17
C HIS A 732 -1.77 -4.12 -5.88
N THR A 733 -1.63 -3.25 -6.88
CA THR A 733 -0.90 -1.97 -6.71
C THR A 733 -1.53 -1.08 -5.65
N SER A 734 -2.86 -1.06 -5.54
CA SER A 734 -3.57 -0.37 -4.45
C SER A 734 -3.37 -1.04 -3.07
N HIS A 735 -3.04 -2.33 -3.00
CA HIS A 735 -2.73 -3.02 -1.75
C HIS A 735 -1.34 -2.64 -1.25
N GLU A 736 -0.32 -2.75 -2.10
CA GLU A 736 1.06 -2.40 -1.72
C GLU A 736 1.22 -0.89 -1.45
N GLU A 737 0.48 -0.01 -2.13
CA GLU A 737 0.42 1.42 -1.79
C GLU A 737 -0.09 1.66 -0.35
N ARG A 738 -1.17 0.99 0.06
CA ARG A 738 -1.68 1.10 1.44
C ARG A 738 -0.69 0.55 2.46
N LYS A 739 -0.10 -0.61 2.17
CA LYS A 739 0.92 -1.27 2.99
C LYS A 739 2.17 -0.38 3.17
N ALA A 740 2.62 0.29 2.10
CA ALA A 740 3.70 1.27 2.14
C ALA A 740 3.33 2.48 3.01
N THR A 741 2.15 3.07 2.77
CA THR A 741 1.63 4.20 3.57
C THR A 741 1.51 3.85 5.05
N ASP A 742 1.05 2.63 5.38
CA ASP A 742 0.97 2.13 6.75
C ASP A 742 2.37 1.97 7.38
N ALA A 743 3.35 1.47 6.63
CA ALA A 743 4.73 1.29 7.09
C ALA A 743 5.45 2.63 7.34
N GLU A 744 5.31 3.59 6.43
CA GLU A 744 5.86 4.95 6.55
C GLU A 744 5.27 5.68 7.76
N ARG A 745 3.96 5.60 7.95
CA ARG A 745 3.26 6.19 9.12
C ARG A 745 3.67 5.53 10.43
N ASP A 746 3.79 4.21 10.46
CA ASP A 746 4.16 3.50 11.69
C ASP A 746 5.66 3.70 12.02
N TYR A 747 6.53 3.84 11.02
CA TYR A 747 7.92 4.28 11.21
C TYR A 747 8.01 5.72 11.74
N TYR A 748 7.23 6.65 11.18
CA TYR A 748 7.09 8.02 11.70
C TYR A 748 6.71 8.03 13.17
N LYS A 749 5.70 7.23 13.56
CA LYS A 749 5.24 7.13 14.96
C LYS A 749 6.30 6.51 15.87
N LEU A 750 7.04 5.50 15.41
CA LEU A 750 8.15 4.90 16.15
C LEU A 750 9.28 5.93 16.40
N LYS A 751 9.67 6.69 15.37
CA LYS A 751 10.65 7.78 15.52
C LYS A 751 10.13 8.94 16.36
N ALA A 752 8.83 9.24 16.35
CA ALA A 752 8.21 10.19 17.28
C ALA A 752 8.24 9.71 18.75
N CYS A 753 8.03 8.41 18.99
CA CYS A 753 8.23 7.80 20.32
C CYS A 753 9.68 7.99 20.81
N ARG A 754 10.67 7.70 19.95
CA ARG A 754 12.11 7.95 20.26
C ARG A 754 12.39 9.41 20.56
N PHE A 755 11.78 10.35 19.82
CA PHE A 755 11.98 11.78 20.03
C PHE A 755 11.47 12.25 21.40
N LEU A 756 10.27 11.83 21.81
CA LEU A 756 9.74 12.19 23.14
C LEU A 756 10.52 11.53 24.29
N GLU A 757 10.96 10.27 24.11
CA GLU A 757 11.85 9.58 25.05
C GLU A 757 13.18 10.34 25.22
N LYS A 758 13.86 10.67 24.11
CA LYS A 758 15.15 11.38 24.09
C LYS A 758 15.08 12.81 24.62
N THR A 759 13.99 13.53 24.37
CA THR A 759 13.82 14.94 24.82
C THR A 759 13.29 15.06 26.25
N GLY A 760 12.63 14.03 26.79
CA GLY A 760 12.08 14.05 28.14
C GLY A 760 10.95 15.07 28.34
N LEU A 761 10.30 15.52 27.27
CA LEU A 761 9.15 16.44 27.30
C LEU A 761 7.96 15.76 28.00
N LYS A 762 7.31 16.48 28.93
CA LYS A 762 6.27 15.92 29.80
C LYS A 762 4.93 16.64 29.78
N GLU A 763 4.86 17.89 29.33
CA GLU A 763 3.64 18.70 29.32
C GLU A 763 3.40 19.26 27.92
N PHE A 764 2.15 19.19 27.46
CA PHE A 764 1.78 19.62 26.11
C PHE A 764 0.36 20.21 26.12
N THR A 765 0.14 21.27 25.33
CA THR A 765 -1.20 21.54 24.81
C THR A 765 -1.49 20.53 23.70
N ALA A 766 -2.65 19.88 23.74
CA ALA A 766 -3.09 18.93 22.72
C ALA A 766 -4.47 19.31 22.17
N THR A 767 -4.70 18.99 20.89
CA THR A 767 -5.99 19.12 20.20
C THR A 767 -6.68 17.75 20.14
N LEU A 768 -7.94 17.64 20.55
CA LEU A 768 -8.74 16.41 20.36
C LEU A 768 -9.03 16.19 18.88
N VAL A 769 -8.30 15.28 18.24
CA VAL A 769 -8.51 14.98 16.81
C VAL A 769 -9.56 13.89 16.58
N GLY A 770 -9.76 12.92 17.47
CA GLY A 770 -10.71 11.83 17.26
C GLY A 770 -11.05 11.04 18.53
N PHE A 771 -11.96 10.08 18.45
CA PHE A 771 -12.20 9.10 19.52
C PHE A 771 -12.75 7.77 19.00
N ARG A 772 -12.62 6.72 19.82
CA ARG A 772 -13.27 5.39 19.78
C ARG A 772 -13.56 5.00 21.24
N SER A 773 -14.37 3.97 21.52
CA SER A 773 -14.77 3.70 22.91
C SER A 773 -13.57 3.53 23.87
N ALA A 774 -12.50 2.82 23.48
CA ALA A 774 -11.33 2.68 24.36
C ALA A 774 -10.40 3.92 24.48
N PHE A 775 -10.42 4.85 23.51
CA PHE A 775 -9.41 5.93 23.41
C PHE A 775 -9.93 7.23 22.78
N ALA A 776 -9.54 8.37 23.35
CA ALA A 776 -9.49 9.63 22.63
C ALA A 776 -8.13 9.76 21.92
N PHE A 777 -8.12 10.25 20.68
CA PHE A 777 -6.94 10.51 19.87
C PHE A 777 -6.68 12.01 19.87
N VAL A 778 -5.46 12.42 20.22
CA VAL A 778 -5.06 13.83 20.31
C VAL A 778 -3.82 14.11 19.48
N GLU A 779 -3.71 15.32 18.94
CA GLU A 779 -2.51 15.85 18.31
C GLU A 779 -1.83 16.79 19.31
N LEU A 780 -0.60 16.50 19.70
CA LEU A 780 0.22 17.39 20.52
C LEU A 780 0.65 18.59 19.68
N ASN A 781 0.60 19.81 20.22
CA ASN A 781 0.86 21.01 19.42
C ASN A 781 2.36 21.30 19.18
N ASN A 782 3.25 20.81 20.06
CA ASN A 782 4.70 21.00 19.95
C ASN A 782 5.44 19.89 20.74
N PRO A 783 6.07 18.91 20.08
CA PRO A 783 6.09 18.67 18.62
C PRO A 783 4.71 18.24 18.08
N PRO A 784 4.45 18.40 16.76
CA PRO A 784 3.22 17.94 16.11
C PRO A 784 3.19 16.41 15.99
N VAL A 785 2.62 15.74 16.99
CA VAL A 785 2.69 14.27 17.15
C VAL A 785 1.34 13.72 17.61
N GLU A 786 0.89 12.61 17.00
CA GLU A 786 -0.29 11.88 17.47
C GLU A 786 -0.03 11.14 18.79
N ALA A 787 -0.95 11.31 19.75
CA ALA A 787 -0.99 10.60 21.01
C ALA A 787 -2.42 10.10 21.32
N VAL A 788 -2.56 9.26 22.33
CA VAL A 788 -3.85 8.75 22.81
C VAL A 788 -4.05 8.99 24.30
N ILE A 789 -5.31 9.20 24.69
CA ILE A 789 -5.77 9.27 26.07
C ILE A 789 -6.71 8.09 26.31
N SER A 790 -6.50 7.32 27.38
CA SER A 790 -7.40 6.23 27.75
C SER A 790 -8.79 6.76 28.11
N ALA A 791 -9.84 6.03 27.75
CA ALA A 791 -11.21 6.31 28.18
C ALA A 791 -11.36 6.42 29.71
N ILE A 792 -10.50 5.72 30.48
CA ILE A 792 -10.43 5.78 31.95
C ILE A 792 -10.12 7.19 32.47
N GLU A 793 -9.50 8.06 31.63
CA GLU A 793 -9.34 9.47 32.01
C GLU A 793 -10.63 10.29 31.93
N PHE A 794 -11.68 9.80 31.26
CA PHE A 794 -12.94 10.52 31.09
C PHE A 794 -14.15 9.83 31.74
N THR A 795 -14.09 8.52 32.01
CA THR A 795 -15.16 7.73 32.65
C THR A 795 -14.60 6.49 33.34
N ASP A 796 -15.12 6.17 34.52
CA ASP A 796 -14.70 5.00 35.31
C ASP A 796 -15.14 3.66 34.68
N GLU A 797 -16.01 3.70 33.68
CA GLU A 797 -16.49 2.54 32.91
C GLU A 797 -15.46 2.05 31.87
N GLY A 798 -14.42 2.84 31.56
CA GLY A 798 -13.40 2.47 30.58
C GLY A 798 -13.82 2.53 29.11
N GLU A 799 -15.03 3.01 28.80
CA GLU A 799 -15.53 3.18 27.43
C GLU A 799 -16.17 4.57 27.19
N LEU A 800 -15.65 5.32 26.22
CA LEU A 800 -16.21 6.58 25.71
C LEU A 800 -17.50 6.32 24.92
N GLN A 801 -18.63 6.75 25.48
CA GLN A 801 -19.90 6.76 24.77
C GLN A 801 -20.01 8.02 23.90
N ALA A 802 -20.16 7.82 22.58
CA ALA A 802 -20.45 8.90 21.64
C ALA A 802 -21.79 9.57 21.98
N GLU A 803 -21.80 10.89 22.00
CA GLU A 803 -23.01 11.72 22.10
C GLU A 803 -23.43 12.22 20.71
N THR A 804 -22.44 12.51 19.86
CA THR A 804 -22.58 12.72 18.42
C THR A 804 -21.37 12.09 17.71
N ASP A 805 -21.33 12.08 16.37
CA ASP A 805 -20.13 11.66 15.61
C ASP A 805 -18.89 12.55 15.88
N PHE A 806 -19.08 13.68 16.56
CA PHE A 806 -18.07 14.73 16.79
C PHE A 806 -17.83 15.04 18.27
N SER A 807 -18.54 14.38 19.19
CA SER A 807 -18.43 14.62 20.64
C SER A 807 -18.78 13.40 21.49
N PHE A 808 -18.15 13.33 22.67
CA PHE A 808 -18.48 12.37 23.71
C PHE A 808 -18.65 13.06 25.06
N TYR A 809 -19.48 12.48 25.94
CA TYR A 809 -19.70 13.03 27.27
C TYR A 809 -18.80 12.37 28.31
N SER A 810 -17.96 13.16 28.98
CA SER A 810 -17.18 12.70 30.14
C SER A 810 -18.03 12.76 31.41
N LYS A 811 -18.35 11.58 31.94
CA LYS A 811 -18.98 11.42 33.26
C LYS A 811 -18.10 11.98 34.39
N LYS A 812 -16.78 11.74 34.32
CA LYS A 812 -15.79 12.11 35.35
C LYS A 812 -15.57 13.62 35.47
N TYR A 813 -15.64 14.36 34.36
CA TYR A 813 -15.53 15.83 34.33
C TYR A 813 -16.88 16.55 34.24
N THR A 814 -17.99 15.82 34.13
CA THR A 814 -19.35 16.35 33.92
C THR A 814 -19.41 17.30 32.71
N LYS A 815 -18.70 16.93 31.63
CA LYS A 815 -18.39 17.81 30.49
C LYS A 815 -18.43 17.06 29.17
N GLN A 816 -19.06 17.65 28.16
CA GLN A 816 -18.91 17.25 26.77
C GLN A 816 -17.51 17.64 26.25
N TYR A 817 -16.87 16.72 25.53
CA TYR A 817 -15.63 16.96 24.78
C TYR A 817 -15.92 16.82 23.28
N SER A 818 -15.52 17.81 22.50
CA SER A 818 -15.77 17.87 21.04
C SER A 818 -14.47 17.88 20.25
N LEU A 819 -14.46 17.34 19.03
CA LEU A 819 -13.26 17.38 18.19
C LEU A 819 -12.80 18.83 17.95
N GLY A 820 -11.50 19.03 17.73
CA GLY A 820 -10.90 20.36 17.59
C GLY A 820 -10.72 21.13 18.90
N GLU A 821 -11.30 20.69 20.01
CA GLU A 821 -11.08 21.26 21.34
C GLU A 821 -9.61 21.10 21.78
N THR A 822 -9.04 22.11 22.45
CA THR A 822 -7.68 22.08 22.98
C THR A 822 -7.65 22.07 24.50
N PHE A 823 -6.73 21.30 25.07
CA PHE A 823 -6.52 21.18 26.52
C PHE A 823 -5.10 20.71 26.89
N GLU A 824 -4.73 20.90 28.15
CA GLU A 824 -3.42 20.53 28.68
C GLU A 824 -3.36 19.05 29.07
N VAL A 825 -2.31 18.36 28.60
CA VAL A 825 -2.03 16.96 28.87
C VAL A 825 -0.60 16.78 29.39
N GLU A 826 -0.38 15.68 30.13
CA GLU A 826 0.95 15.25 30.54
C GLU A 826 1.28 13.85 30.00
N LEU A 827 2.56 13.59 29.72
CA LEU A 827 3.04 12.28 29.27
C LEU A 827 2.78 11.23 30.36
N ASP A 828 2.12 10.15 30.00
CA ASP A 828 1.87 9.02 30.90
C ASP A 828 2.89 7.90 30.67
N ARG A 829 2.95 7.40 29.44
CA ARG A 829 3.89 6.35 29.02
C ARG A 829 4.09 6.37 27.50
N ILE A 830 5.21 5.83 27.06
CA ILE A 830 5.46 5.51 25.65
C ILE A 830 5.39 3.99 25.51
N ASP A 831 4.64 3.51 24.52
CA ASP A 831 4.47 2.10 24.21
C ASP A 831 5.14 1.83 22.87
N PHE A 832 6.37 1.32 22.91
CA PHE A 832 7.11 0.99 21.70
C PHE A 832 6.51 -0.21 20.95
N GLU A 833 5.79 -1.11 21.63
CA GLU A 833 5.24 -2.31 21.00
C GLU A 833 3.91 -2.05 20.32
N GLU A 834 2.99 -1.30 20.95
CA GLU A 834 1.80 -0.76 20.25
C GLU A 834 2.12 0.43 19.31
N ILE A 835 3.35 0.98 19.35
CA ILE A 835 3.80 2.19 18.64
C ILE A 835 2.88 3.38 18.95
N LYS A 836 2.72 3.69 20.24
CA LYS A 836 1.80 4.72 20.75
C LYS A 836 2.42 5.57 21.85
N ILE A 837 2.06 6.84 21.85
CA ILE A 837 2.31 7.78 22.94
C ILE A 837 1.02 7.91 23.74
N TYR A 838 1.07 7.60 25.04
CA TYR A 838 -0.04 7.77 25.96
C TYR A 838 0.15 9.05 26.76
N VAL A 839 -0.86 9.91 26.73
CA VAL A 839 -0.93 11.13 27.53
C VAL A 839 -2.20 11.10 28.39
N LYS A 840 -2.22 11.86 29.48
CA LYS A 840 -3.37 11.96 30.40
C LYS A 840 -3.72 13.41 30.68
N MET A 841 -4.97 13.66 31.05
CA MET A 841 -5.48 14.99 31.33
C MET A 841 -4.73 15.62 32.51
N LYS A 842 -4.12 16.79 32.32
CA LYS A 842 -3.44 17.50 33.40
C LYS A 842 -4.46 17.88 34.46
N LYS A 843 -4.31 17.34 35.68
CA LYS A 843 -5.32 17.52 36.74
C LYS A 843 -5.54 19.00 37.04
N PHE A 844 -6.80 19.43 36.99
CA PHE A 844 -7.21 20.79 37.35
C PHE A 844 -6.79 21.10 38.79
N GLN A 845 -5.69 21.82 38.96
CA GLN A 845 -5.41 22.50 40.22
C GLN A 845 -6.46 23.58 40.38
N LYS A 846 -7.42 23.36 41.28
CA LYS A 846 -8.19 24.47 41.84
C LYS A 846 -7.17 25.45 42.43
N LYS A 847 -7.12 26.67 41.89
CA LYS A 847 -6.64 27.82 42.67
C LYS A 847 -7.57 27.92 43.88
N GLY A 848 -6.99 27.78 45.07
CA GLY A 848 -7.70 27.77 46.35
C GLY A 848 -8.26 29.13 46.72
#